data_AF-A0A359LI34-F1
#
_entry.id   AF-A0A359LI34-F1
#
_cell.length_a   1.000
_cell.length_b   1.000
_cell.length_c   1.000
_cell.angle_alpha   90.00
_cell.angle_beta   90.00
_cell.angle_gamma   90.00
#
_symmetry.space_group_name_H-M   'P 1'
#
loop_
_entity.id
_entity.type
_entity.pdbx_description
1 polymer ?
#
loop_
_entity_poly.entity_id
_entity_poly.type
_entity_poly.pdbx_seq_one_letter_code
_entity_poly.pdbx_strand_id
1 'polypeptide(L)'
;MLMTSITDSLLKILFLKKKHTQILKIISYIVLFLIIISNLFFIPSFAQSSELKVSILYFNNRTQQSDWNWLSKGLTDMLIQDLSRFDFITCSTRQDIENFYIKHNLSPSQTEINQQLLIRAEEDLDTEIIFFGNFYFSSSNQLIFSLKKYEITNREIITFRDIKVERTDIFSLKERLALLILKELGVELSSKDEALIKKVLTTSFDALINYYKCLDSRDKAIIEYKGVDYPSKPLWAQAIDYGEKAVALDPKYAEAYYLLAEIYHRTRWTIREVESLNKFIQLVEDNQLESKRIYEQASQAYFRLGYAFYSKKEFDQAIEYFNFSIKYNPDLLDSHIYLVQAYYDKGEITLALNECEEVLRIDPQNKEISWFYKKIEQSQKYGREAYENYEKGYLAYKEGNFEKAINYFKTSIIYSPEFKEPHYYLALSYYNIADYDNSIFQWQEVIRIDPFDNSAKHFLNKSLEEKEYGRETLRYFNSGYDYYIRGEYDKAVEEFNKSLSYNPKYEKARQYLSRSYYQLNQMDKYREEREKAAKLKISDEEEKAEEHYKLGYEFYSLNNYDVAIEELKKTLNLKSNHPGARFLLGECYFQKEEYQLAQLEYERLITDLEKNEYTDDALLGSGWCLYLLGNYQQATEKFLKLINEFPESNLVLQATYKLSKSYFRIKDYSKTVEVCKEFLEKYPQYQGPEIEEIYFWLGQSYLGLEQYQEAEETFARLSSLYPDFTLIKEVEYLRSLSLFKSERYQEAIVRLEELMAAEGEGSSKDEAHYLLARCWLNLGEYDKAIKNLEDLKYDKTDDYLLERIIFDLGLAYSRQGNKEKAVLEFQEFIEKYPQSELINSAHFELGKDLYSLKKYKLAIAELKEVPTAEALYLSGKAAKELGDREVEISILRELREKFPESKYSQEAYFKLGNYYYNQKQYKEAIDEFMKLSQYFPHSSLLVEGYYWMGWSYFKLQEYQKASEYFKKVGEEEINLELAQRAMFMLAESLYNLKKFQDAQEEYRNFIKKYPEAELSANAQYAIAWTYLENKEYEPSIAEFRKLISLYPKSKFTEEAQFRIAKGYFLLGENEKAVSELKKFIDGNIKSNFRVEALYILSQIYLEEEKWIDSIIELERLVREYPENKYVPDALYGLCLSYFKKDEYNKAIEIAEKYLKDYSKLPFGDDIIYIRAICWEKLENQEKAIADYQGLISAFPQSPYVEKAKERLEVLQKE
;
A
#
# COMPACT_ATOMS: atom_id res chain seq x y z
N MET A 1 23.32 44.22 -44.02
CA MET A 1 24.77 44.09 -43.75
C MET A 1 25.28 44.78 -42.48
N LEU A 2 24.48 45.52 -41.70
CA LEU A 2 24.86 45.95 -40.34
C LEU A 2 24.17 45.16 -39.20
N MET A 3 23.21 44.29 -39.54
CA MET A 3 22.53 43.37 -38.60
C MET A 3 23.15 41.96 -38.54
N THR A 4 24.18 41.68 -39.36
CA THR A 4 24.85 40.37 -39.44
C THR A 4 26.20 40.30 -38.72
N SER A 5 26.72 41.41 -38.15
CA SER A 5 27.97 41.38 -37.35
C SER A 5 27.76 41.44 -35.83
N ILE A 6 26.55 41.79 -35.39
CA ILE A 6 26.16 41.83 -33.96
C ILE A 6 25.66 40.44 -33.49
N THR A 7 25.14 39.63 -34.40
CA THR A 7 24.67 38.27 -34.12
C THR A 7 25.82 37.25 -33.96
N ASP A 8 26.90 37.38 -34.74
CA ASP A 8 28.06 36.48 -34.67
C ASP A 8 28.98 36.72 -33.45
N SER A 9 28.92 37.92 -32.86
CA SER A 9 29.67 38.25 -31.64
C SER A 9 28.95 37.83 -30.36
N LEU A 10 27.61 37.72 -30.38
CA LEU A 10 26.79 37.21 -29.27
C LEU A 10 26.83 35.67 -29.15
N LEU A 11 27.05 34.95 -30.25
CA LEU A 11 27.16 33.48 -30.24
C LEU A 11 28.49 32.96 -29.66
N LYS A 12 29.54 33.78 -29.58
CA LYS A 12 30.84 33.40 -28.99
C LYS A 12 30.92 33.52 -27.46
N ILE A 13 29.92 34.10 -26.80
CA ILE A 13 29.90 34.26 -25.33
C ILE A 13 29.15 33.11 -24.62
N LEU A 14 28.41 32.27 -25.36
CA LEU A 14 27.59 31.19 -24.78
C LEU A 14 28.32 29.84 -24.57
N PHE A 15 29.59 29.74 -24.95
CA PHE A 15 30.41 28.55 -24.72
C PHE A 15 31.55 28.90 -23.74
N LEU A 16 31.28 28.98 -22.44
CA LEU A 16 32.24 28.72 -21.36
C LEU A 16 31.59 28.81 -19.96
N LYS A 17 31.44 27.62 -19.35
CA LYS A 17 31.38 27.29 -17.92
C LYS A 17 30.19 27.76 -17.04
N LYS A 18 29.51 26.72 -16.51
CA LYS A 18 28.77 26.61 -15.23
C LYS A 18 29.13 27.66 -14.16
N LYS A 19 28.20 28.58 -13.87
CA LYS A 19 27.62 28.89 -12.54
C LYS A 19 26.77 30.17 -12.64
N HIS A 20 25.60 30.18 -11.98
CA HIS A 20 24.62 31.28 -11.83
C HIS A 20 23.52 31.41 -12.90
N THR A 21 22.47 30.61 -12.73
CA THR A 21 21.19 30.58 -13.47
C THR A 21 20.11 31.50 -12.85
N GLN A 22 20.42 32.78 -12.61
CA GLN A 22 19.41 33.76 -12.16
C GLN A 22 19.37 35.05 -12.99
N ILE A 23 20.46 35.49 -13.63
CA ILE A 23 20.46 36.75 -14.40
C ILE A 23 19.93 36.57 -15.83
N LEU A 24 20.12 35.39 -16.45
CA LEU A 24 19.57 35.09 -17.78
C LEU A 24 18.03 34.93 -17.78
N LYS A 25 17.42 34.50 -16.67
CA LYS A 25 15.95 34.49 -16.54
C LYS A 25 15.39 35.92 -16.49
N ILE A 26 16.05 36.85 -15.82
CA ILE A 26 15.58 38.23 -15.67
C ILE A 26 15.61 38.99 -17.01
N ILE A 27 16.61 38.76 -17.87
CA ILE A 27 16.70 39.43 -19.19
C ILE A 27 15.69 38.84 -20.20
N SER A 28 15.46 37.52 -20.19
CA SER A 28 14.38 36.92 -20.98
C SER A 28 13.00 37.34 -20.48
N TYR A 29 12.81 37.53 -19.16
CA TYR A 29 11.57 38.08 -18.61
C TYR A 29 11.38 39.55 -18.97
N ILE A 30 12.42 40.40 -19.05
CA ILE A 30 12.29 41.82 -19.45
C ILE A 30 11.95 41.97 -20.94
N VAL A 31 12.49 41.12 -21.81
CA VAL A 31 12.16 41.13 -23.26
C VAL A 31 10.75 40.56 -23.51
N LEU A 32 10.35 39.50 -22.80
CA LEU A 32 8.97 39.01 -22.83
C LEU A 32 8.00 40.03 -22.21
N PHE A 33 8.38 40.72 -21.13
CA PHE A 33 7.58 41.73 -20.43
C PHE A 33 7.43 43.02 -21.25
N LEU A 34 8.40 43.39 -22.09
CA LEU A 34 8.28 44.50 -23.06
C LEU A 34 7.41 44.14 -24.27
N ILE A 35 7.43 42.89 -24.73
CA ILE A 35 6.52 42.38 -25.79
C ILE A 35 5.09 42.19 -25.25
N ILE A 36 4.95 41.88 -23.96
CA ILE A 36 3.67 41.78 -23.26
C ILE A 36 3.12 43.18 -22.94
N ILE A 37 3.94 44.17 -22.56
CA ILE A 37 3.49 45.54 -22.25
C ILE A 37 3.10 46.35 -23.50
N SER A 38 3.70 46.11 -24.67
CA SER A 38 3.22 46.74 -25.92
C SER A 38 1.85 46.22 -26.38
N ASN A 39 1.42 45.05 -25.87
CA ASN A 39 0.10 44.47 -26.12
C ASN A 39 -0.88 44.61 -24.92
N LEU A 40 -0.51 45.34 -23.85
CA LEU A 40 -1.34 45.45 -22.62
C LEU A 40 -1.81 46.86 -22.25
N PHE A 41 -1.60 47.88 -23.09
CA PHE A 41 -2.19 49.21 -22.89
C PHE A 41 -2.98 49.68 -24.12
N PHE A 42 -3.97 48.89 -24.52
CA PHE A 42 -5.20 49.34 -25.17
C PHE A 42 -6.34 48.34 -24.88
N ILE A 43 -6.86 48.39 -23.65
CA ILE A 43 -8.19 47.87 -23.29
C ILE A 43 -8.82 48.92 -22.36
N PRO A 44 -9.95 49.51 -22.76
CA PRO A 44 -11.27 49.02 -22.36
C PRO A 44 -12.17 48.81 -23.60
N SER A 45 -13.17 47.95 -23.69
CA SER A 45 -13.79 46.91 -22.87
C SER A 45 -15.09 46.55 -23.63
N PHE A 46 -15.50 45.26 -23.69
CA PHE A 46 -16.74 44.72 -24.31
C PHE A 46 -16.83 44.81 -25.86
N ALA A 47 -17.20 43.81 -26.65
CA ALA A 47 -17.74 42.47 -26.42
C ALA A 47 -17.29 41.51 -27.55
N GLN A 48 -17.14 40.23 -27.21
CA GLN A 48 -16.96 39.11 -28.12
C GLN A 48 -18.29 38.89 -28.85
N SER A 49 -18.43 39.26 -30.13
CA SER A 49 -19.56 38.80 -30.94
C SER A 49 -19.16 37.50 -31.62
N SER A 50 -19.37 36.37 -30.95
CA SER A 50 -19.46 35.07 -31.64
C SER A 50 -20.51 35.21 -32.75
N GLU A 51 -20.15 34.91 -34.00
CA GLU A 51 -21.12 34.85 -35.10
C GLU A 51 -22.25 33.89 -34.72
N LEU A 52 -23.47 34.40 -34.69
CA LEU A 52 -24.62 33.61 -34.28
C LEU A 52 -25.10 32.77 -35.46
N LYS A 53 -25.07 31.44 -35.33
CA LYS A 53 -25.53 30.54 -36.40
C LYS A 53 -27.03 30.34 -36.35
N VAL A 54 -27.73 30.79 -37.39
CA VAL A 54 -29.20 30.81 -37.42
C VAL A 54 -29.74 29.98 -38.58
N SER A 55 -30.70 29.11 -38.31
CA SER A 55 -31.40 28.34 -39.33
C SER A 55 -32.85 28.79 -39.45
N ILE A 56 -33.32 28.99 -40.69
CA ILE A 56 -34.73 29.28 -40.97
C ILE A 56 -35.29 28.10 -41.76
N LEU A 57 -36.15 27.31 -41.12
CA LEU A 57 -36.81 26.19 -41.80
C LEU A 57 -37.96 26.68 -42.68
N TYR A 58 -38.39 25.83 -43.61
CA TYR A 58 -39.54 26.14 -44.46
C TYR A 58 -40.81 26.36 -43.66
N PHE A 59 -41.52 27.43 -44.01
CA PHE A 59 -42.81 27.75 -43.39
C PHE A 59 -43.89 26.83 -43.97
N ASN A 60 -44.62 26.14 -43.10
CA ASN A 60 -45.65 25.20 -43.53
C ASN A 60 -46.90 25.93 -44.03
N ASN A 61 -47.37 25.52 -45.21
CA ASN A 61 -48.60 26.03 -45.80
C ASN A 61 -49.84 25.33 -45.19
N ARG A 62 -50.56 26.03 -44.32
CA ARG A 62 -51.83 25.57 -43.73
C ARG A 62 -53.07 26.22 -44.38
N THR A 63 -52.91 26.88 -45.53
CA THR A 63 -54.02 27.55 -46.28
C THR A 63 -54.92 26.58 -47.05
N GLN A 64 -54.50 25.32 -47.22
CA GLN A 64 -55.13 24.32 -48.11
C GLN A 64 -55.11 24.67 -49.62
N GLN A 65 -54.42 25.74 -50.03
CA GLN A 65 -54.30 26.16 -51.43
C GLN A 65 -52.88 25.92 -51.95
N SER A 66 -52.74 25.09 -53.00
CA SER A 66 -51.43 24.70 -53.55
C SER A 66 -50.70 25.81 -54.31
N ASP A 67 -51.44 26.82 -54.82
CA ASP A 67 -50.86 27.98 -55.52
C ASP A 67 -49.96 28.84 -54.64
N TRP A 68 -50.02 28.67 -53.31
CA TRP A 68 -49.20 29.37 -52.33
C TRP A 68 -47.97 28.57 -51.86
N ASN A 69 -47.74 27.38 -52.42
CA ASN A 69 -46.60 26.55 -52.03
C ASN A 69 -45.26 27.23 -52.32
N TRP A 70 -45.17 28.09 -53.35
CA TRP A 70 -43.94 28.85 -53.65
C TRP A 70 -43.49 29.70 -52.44
N LEU A 71 -44.43 30.20 -51.64
CA LEU A 71 -44.15 31.09 -50.53
C LEU A 71 -43.47 30.37 -49.36
N SER A 72 -43.64 29.05 -49.24
CA SER A 72 -43.01 28.24 -48.19
C SER A 72 -41.48 28.34 -48.25
N LYS A 73 -40.90 28.02 -49.41
CA LYS A 73 -39.44 28.17 -49.66
C LYS A 73 -39.06 29.64 -49.89
N GLY A 74 -39.87 30.37 -50.66
CA GLY A 74 -39.57 31.75 -51.03
C GLY A 74 -39.45 32.68 -49.82
N LEU A 75 -40.29 32.52 -48.80
CA LEU A 75 -40.19 33.34 -47.58
C LEU A 75 -38.92 33.01 -46.78
N THR A 76 -38.56 31.74 -46.68
CA THR A 76 -37.31 31.31 -46.05
C THR A 76 -36.10 31.91 -46.76
N ASP A 77 -36.03 31.82 -48.10
CA ASP A 77 -34.93 32.38 -48.87
C ASP A 77 -34.82 33.90 -48.74
N MET A 78 -35.98 34.59 -48.76
CA MET A 78 -36.04 36.03 -48.56
C MET A 78 -35.49 36.44 -47.19
N LEU A 79 -35.85 35.71 -46.13
CA LEU A 79 -35.37 36.00 -44.78
C LEU A 79 -33.89 35.68 -44.63
N ILE A 80 -33.42 34.55 -45.16
CA ILE A 80 -31.98 34.22 -45.21
C ILE A 80 -31.22 35.33 -45.93
N GLN A 81 -31.72 35.78 -47.07
CA GLN A 81 -31.08 36.84 -47.84
C GLN A 81 -31.02 38.18 -47.11
N ASP A 82 -32.03 38.51 -46.29
CA ASP A 82 -32.02 39.75 -45.50
C ASP A 82 -31.10 39.63 -44.28
N LEU A 83 -31.12 38.50 -43.57
CA LEU A 83 -30.33 38.28 -42.36
C LEU A 83 -28.85 38.07 -42.66
N SER A 84 -28.50 37.42 -43.77
CA SER A 84 -27.11 37.19 -44.20
C SER A 84 -26.38 38.48 -44.63
N ARG A 85 -27.06 39.64 -44.60
CA ARG A 85 -26.44 40.95 -44.83
C ARG A 85 -25.76 41.51 -43.57
N PHE A 86 -25.99 40.89 -42.42
CA PHE A 86 -25.41 41.28 -41.15
C PHE A 86 -24.22 40.37 -40.86
N ASP A 87 -23.01 40.95 -40.78
CA ASP A 87 -21.75 40.20 -40.67
C ASP A 87 -21.65 39.34 -39.39
N PHE A 88 -22.52 39.54 -38.40
CA PHE A 88 -22.54 38.78 -37.14
C PHE A 88 -23.60 37.65 -37.12
N ILE A 89 -24.38 37.45 -38.20
CA ILE A 89 -25.34 36.35 -38.34
C ILE A 89 -24.91 35.47 -39.51
N THR A 90 -24.68 34.19 -39.22
CA THR A 90 -24.36 33.19 -40.23
C THR A 90 -25.59 32.32 -40.44
N CYS A 91 -26.31 32.55 -41.54
CA CYS A 91 -27.49 31.74 -41.87
C CYS A 91 -27.11 30.44 -42.58
N SER A 92 -27.75 29.32 -42.21
CA SER A 92 -27.70 28.11 -43.04
C SER A 92 -28.19 28.44 -44.45
N THR A 93 -27.50 27.93 -45.46
CA THR A 93 -27.85 28.24 -46.85
C THR A 93 -29.13 27.52 -47.25
N ARG A 94 -29.75 27.99 -48.34
CA ARG A 94 -30.89 27.28 -48.96
C ARG A 94 -30.54 25.81 -49.24
N GLN A 95 -29.33 25.53 -49.71
CA GLN A 95 -28.91 24.17 -50.04
C GLN A 95 -28.83 23.29 -48.79
N ASP A 96 -28.34 23.82 -47.67
CA ASP A 96 -28.26 23.08 -46.41
C ASP A 96 -29.65 22.69 -45.91
N ILE A 97 -30.60 23.64 -45.99
CA ILE A 97 -31.99 23.40 -45.64
C ILE A 97 -32.62 22.39 -46.59
N GLU A 98 -32.41 22.50 -47.91
CA GLU A 98 -32.91 21.51 -48.87
C GLU A 98 -32.33 20.12 -48.61
N ASN A 99 -31.03 20.03 -48.34
CA ASN A 99 -30.36 18.77 -48.02
C ASN A 99 -30.94 18.15 -46.76
N PHE A 100 -31.23 18.93 -45.72
CA PHE A 100 -31.89 18.44 -44.51
C PHE A 100 -33.28 17.85 -44.82
N TYR A 101 -34.12 18.57 -45.57
CA TYR A 101 -35.45 18.06 -45.95
C TYR A 101 -35.34 16.79 -46.83
N ILE A 102 -34.40 16.74 -47.77
CA ILE A 102 -34.17 15.56 -48.62
C ILE A 102 -33.64 14.37 -47.80
N LYS A 103 -32.66 14.61 -46.93
CA LYS A 103 -32.00 13.58 -46.10
C LYS A 103 -33.00 12.85 -45.20
N HIS A 104 -33.97 13.57 -44.65
CA HIS A 104 -35.03 12.99 -43.80
C HIS A 104 -36.32 12.67 -44.56
N ASN A 105 -36.32 12.80 -45.89
CA ASN A 105 -37.46 12.54 -46.77
C ASN A 105 -38.73 13.30 -46.38
N LEU A 106 -38.56 14.59 -46.07
CA LEU A 106 -39.60 15.48 -45.57
C LEU A 106 -40.14 16.38 -46.68
N SER A 107 -41.44 16.66 -46.63
CA SER A 107 -42.11 17.58 -47.56
C SER A 107 -42.24 18.98 -46.94
N PRO A 108 -41.64 20.04 -47.54
CA PRO A 108 -41.65 21.42 -47.00
C PRO A 108 -43.01 22.01 -46.65
N SER A 109 -44.10 21.57 -47.31
CA SER A 109 -45.44 22.13 -47.13
C SER A 109 -46.38 21.26 -46.29
N GLN A 110 -45.97 20.01 -45.99
CA GLN A 110 -46.83 19.00 -45.36
C GLN A 110 -46.26 18.45 -44.05
N THR A 111 -45.00 18.73 -43.73
CA THR A 111 -44.31 18.15 -42.57
C THR A 111 -44.60 18.96 -41.31
N GLU A 112 -45.15 18.32 -40.28
CA GLU A 112 -45.34 18.99 -38.99
C GLU A 112 -44.01 19.10 -38.23
N ILE A 113 -43.59 20.34 -37.97
CA ILE A 113 -42.34 20.61 -37.25
C ILE A 113 -42.58 20.47 -35.74
N ASN A 114 -42.12 19.36 -35.18
CA ASN A 114 -42.18 19.04 -33.75
C ASN A 114 -40.76 19.04 -33.13
N GLN A 115 -40.70 18.91 -31.80
CA GLN A 115 -39.43 19.01 -31.06
C GLN A 115 -38.39 17.95 -31.46
N GLN A 116 -38.81 16.73 -31.82
CA GLN A 116 -37.89 15.69 -32.30
C GLN A 116 -37.25 16.05 -33.64
N LEU A 117 -38.02 16.66 -34.55
CA LEU A 117 -37.49 17.11 -35.83
C LEU A 117 -36.52 18.28 -35.67
N LEU A 118 -36.77 19.17 -34.71
CA LEU A 118 -35.89 20.30 -34.39
C LEU A 118 -34.54 19.86 -33.81
N ILE A 119 -34.50 18.81 -32.99
CA ILE A 119 -33.24 18.21 -32.50
C ILE A 119 -32.43 17.62 -33.66
N ARG A 120 -33.08 17.00 -34.65
CA ARG A 120 -32.37 16.52 -35.85
C ARG A 120 -31.86 17.67 -36.72
N ALA A 121 -32.62 18.75 -36.81
CA ALA A 121 -32.22 19.95 -37.54
C ALA A 121 -31.01 20.64 -36.86
N GLU A 122 -30.94 20.63 -35.52
CA GLU A 122 -29.78 21.08 -34.74
C GLU A 122 -28.49 20.36 -35.18
N GLU A 123 -28.51 19.02 -35.21
CA GLU A 123 -27.34 18.22 -35.59
C GLU A 123 -26.96 18.38 -37.07
N ASP A 124 -27.95 18.41 -37.96
CA ASP A 124 -27.71 18.41 -39.41
C ASP A 124 -27.32 19.77 -39.99
N LEU A 125 -27.79 20.86 -39.38
CA LEU A 125 -27.58 22.22 -39.90
C LEU A 125 -26.50 22.99 -39.12
N ASP A 126 -25.97 22.41 -38.03
CA ASP A 126 -24.93 23.00 -37.16
C ASP A 126 -25.27 24.45 -36.77
N THR A 127 -26.46 24.63 -36.19
CA THR A 127 -27.00 25.95 -35.84
C THR A 127 -27.21 26.10 -34.34
N GLU A 128 -27.33 27.35 -33.87
CA GLU A 128 -27.58 27.67 -32.46
C GLU A 128 -29.05 28.03 -32.21
N ILE A 129 -29.72 28.61 -33.20
CA ILE A 129 -31.12 29.01 -33.10
C ILE A 129 -31.86 28.64 -34.39
N ILE A 130 -33.05 28.05 -34.23
CA ILE A 130 -33.91 27.64 -35.35
C ILE A 130 -35.23 28.41 -35.32
N PHE A 131 -35.53 29.12 -36.41
CA PHE A 131 -36.81 29.75 -36.64
C PHE A 131 -37.66 28.94 -37.62
N PHE A 132 -38.94 28.77 -37.29
CA PHE A 132 -39.90 28.03 -38.12
C PHE A 132 -41.32 28.53 -37.87
N GLY A 133 -42.26 28.12 -38.71
CA GLY A 133 -43.63 28.63 -38.60
C GLY A 133 -44.63 28.03 -39.55
N ASN A 134 -45.88 28.49 -39.42
CA ASN A 134 -46.97 28.13 -40.32
C ASN A 134 -47.66 29.40 -40.83
N PHE A 135 -48.27 29.32 -42.02
CA PHE A 135 -49.15 30.38 -42.53
C PHE A 135 -50.51 29.84 -42.99
N TYR A 136 -51.58 30.59 -42.68
CA TYR A 136 -52.97 30.23 -43.01
C TYR A 136 -53.86 31.47 -43.14
N PHE A 137 -55.01 31.33 -43.80
CA PHE A 137 -55.96 32.43 -43.93
C PHE A 137 -56.93 32.48 -42.74
N SER A 138 -57.12 33.66 -42.14
CA SER A 138 -58.25 33.91 -41.23
C SER A 138 -59.49 34.43 -41.95
N SER A 139 -59.32 35.00 -43.15
CA SER A 139 -60.38 35.40 -44.08
C SER A 139 -59.83 35.42 -45.52
N SER A 140 -60.69 35.60 -46.52
CA SER A 140 -60.31 35.57 -47.95
C SER A 140 -59.21 36.57 -48.36
N ASN A 141 -58.97 37.60 -47.55
CA ASN A 141 -57.94 38.62 -47.84
C ASN A 141 -56.93 38.84 -46.71
N GLN A 142 -56.98 38.03 -45.64
CA GLN A 142 -56.10 38.20 -44.48
C GLN A 142 -55.33 36.91 -44.20
N LEU A 143 -54.02 36.97 -44.43
CA LEU A 143 -53.08 35.88 -44.20
C LEU A 143 -52.43 36.07 -42.82
N ILE A 144 -52.39 34.99 -42.04
CA ILE A 144 -51.79 34.93 -40.71
C ILE A 144 -50.52 34.10 -40.78
N PHE A 145 -49.44 34.64 -40.22
CA PHE A 145 -48.16 33.98 -40.04
C PHE A 145 -47.86 33.77 -38.56
N SER A 146 -47.59 32.52 -38.21
CA SER A 146 -47.09 32.14 -36.89
C SER A 146 -45.58 31.92 -36.99
N LEU A 147 -44.81 32.62 -36.16
CA LEU A 147 -43.36 32.42 -36.02
C LEU A 147 -43.09 31.75 -34.68
N LYS A 148 -42.16 30.79 -34.68
CA LYS A 148 -41.66 30.10 -33.49
C LYS A 148 -40.14 30.09 -33.52
N LYS A 149 -39.54 30.19 -32.34
CA LYS A 149 -38.10 30.06 -32.11
C LYS A 149 -37.84 28.81 -31.29
N TYR A 150 -36.87 28.01 -31.70
CA TYR A 150 -36.31 26.92 -30.92
C TYR A 150 -34.86 27.27 -30.58
N GLU A 151 -34.57 27.34 -29.28
CA GLU A 151 -33.27 27.74 -28.75
C GLU A 151 -32.56 26.50 -28.20
N ILE A 152 -31.39 26.18 -28.76
CA ILE A 152 -30.76 24.86 -28.56
C ILE A 152 -30.20 24.70 -27.15
N THR A 153 -29.71 25.79 -26.53
CA THR A 153 -29.17 25.81 -25.17
C THR A 153 -30.16 25.32 -24.11
N ASN A 154 -31.45 25.68 -24.26
CA ASN A 154 -32.48 25.33 -23.28
C ASN A 154 -33.50 24.30 -23.83
N ARG A 155 -33.44 24.00 -25.14
CA ARG A 155 -34.36 23.11 -25.89
C ARG A 155 -35.84 23.47 -25.74
N GLU A 156 -36.15 24.75 -25.57
CA GLU A 156 -37.52 25.27 -25.46
C GLU A 156 -38.02 25.86 -26.79
N ILE A 157 -39.33 25.71 -27.04
CA ILE A 157 -40.00 26.33 -28.19
C ILE A 157 -40.76 27.56 -27.70
N ILE A 158 -40.29 28.74 -28.11
CA ILE A 158 -40.93 30.02 -27.85
C ILE A 158 -41.85 30.35 -29.02
N THR A 159 -43.14 30.54 -28.74
CA THR A 159 -44.14 30.91 -29.77
C THR A 159 -44.41 32.40 -29.71
N PHE A 160 -44.24 33.09 -30.84
CA PHE A 160 -44.54 34.51 -30.96
C PHE A 160 -46.00 34.75 -31.34
N ARG A 161 -46.49 35.98 -31.14
CA ARG A 161 -47.85 36.35 -31.55
C ARG A 161 -48.00 36.27 -33.07
N ASP A 162 -49.16 35.79 -33.50
CA ASP A 162 -49.54 35.73 -34.91
C ASP A 162 -49.50 37.11 -35.59
N ILE A 163 -48.79 37.19 -36.72
CA ILE A 163 -48.68 38.39 -37.56
C ILE A 163 -49.74 38.33 -38.66
N LYS A 164 -50.60 39.34 -38.74
CA LYS A 164 -51.68 39.43 -39.74
C LYS A 164 -51.31 40.42 -40.84
N VAL A 165 -51.40 39.99 -42.10
CA VAL A 165 -51.06 40.82 -43.27
C VAL A 165 -52.06 40.59 -44.41
N GLU A 166 -52.27 41.61 -45.25
CA GLU A 166 -53.09 41.48 -46.46
C GLU A 166 -52.40 40.64 -47.53
N ARG A 167 -53.19 39.97 -48.39
CA ARG A 167 -52.72 39.02 -49.41
C ARG A 167 -51.61 39.56 -50.33
N THR A 168 -51.61 40.86 -50.62
CA THR A 168 -50.68 41.50 -51.59
C THR A 168 -49.44 42.10 -50.93
N ASP A 169 -49.34 42.11 -49.61
CA ASP A 169 -48.31 42.86 -48.89
C ASP A 169 -47.20 41.93 -48.35
N ILE A 170 -46.67 41.07 -49.22
CA ILE A 170 -45.64 40.08 -48.86
C ILE A 170 -44.30 40.75 -48.47
N PHE A 171 -44.01 41.92 -49.03
CA PHE A 171 -42.78 42.64 -48.75
C PHE A 171 -42.81 43.26 -47.35
N SER A 172 -43.94 43.85 -46.92
CA SER A 172 -44.09 44.30 -45.53
C SER A 172 -44.08 43.14 -44.56
N LEU A 173 -44.64 41.98 -44.93
CA LEU A 173 -44.53 40.77 -44.13
C LEU A 173 -43.07 40.35 -43.93
N LYS A 174 -42.29 40.23 -45.02
CA LYS A 174 -40.87 39.87 -44.98
C LYS A 174 -40.11 40.81 -44.03
N GLU A 175 -40.31 42.12 -44.20
CA GLU A 175 -39.69 43.15 -43.36
C GLU A 175 -40.05 42.96 -41.89
N ARG A 176 -41.34 42.79 -41.56
CA ARG A 176 -41.79 42.59 -40.17
C ARG A 176 -41.22 41.32 -39.54
N LEU A 177 -41.14 40.24 -40.30
CA LEU A 177 -40.57 38.97 -39.83
C LEU A 177 -39.06 39.08 -39.61
N ALA A 178 -38.32 39.71 -40.54
CA ALA A 178 -36.89 39.94 -40.39
C ALA A 178 -36.58 40.82 -39.16
N LEU A 179 -37.32 41.92 -38.98
CA LEU A 179 -37.18 42.80 -37.81
C LEU A 179 -37.54 42.09 -36.51
N LEU A 180 -38.57 41.24 -36.50
CA LEU A 180 -38.95 40.47 -35.32
C LEU A 180 -37.86 39.44 -34.97
N ILE A 181 -37.32 38.73 -35.96
CA ILE A 181 -36.22 37.78 -35.76
C ILE A 181 -35.00 38.51 -35.19
N LEU A 182 -34.57 39.61 -35.80
CA LEU A 182 -33.40 40.39 -35.33
C LEU A 182 -33.58 40.89 -33.89
N LYS A 183 -34.79 41.34 -33.54
CA LYS A 183 -35.10 41.75 -32.17
C LYS A 183 -34.98 40.58 -31.17
N GLU A 184 -35.45 39.39 -31.53
CA GLU A 184 -35.34 38.19 -30.68
C GLU A 184 -33.92 37.63 -30.57
N LEU A 185 -33.04 38.03 -31.49
CA LEU A 185 -31.61 37.78 -31.43
C LEU A 185 -30.85 38.85 -30.60
N GLY A 186 -31.56 39.83 -30.04
CA GLY A 186 -30.96 40.89 -29.21
C GLY A 186 -30.21 41.95 -30.01
N VAL A 187 -30.50 42.10 -31.30
CA VAL A 187 -29.79 43.01 -32.22
C VAL A 187 -30.44 44.39 -32.22
N GLU A 188 -29.69 45.43 -31.83
CA GLU A 188 -30.10 46.82 -32.02
C GLU A 188 -29.74 47.30 -33.44
N LEU A 189 -30.73 47.72 -34.22
CA LEU A 189 -30.54 48.12 -35.62
C LEU A 189 -30.28 49.62 -35.76
N SER A 190 -29.30 50.00 -36.59
CA SER A 190 -29.11 51.39 -36.99
C SER A 190 -30.13 51.82 -38.06
N SER A 191 -30.29 53.14 -38.27
CA SER A 191 -31.15 53.67 -39.33
C SER A 191 -30.72 53.24 -40.75
N LYS A 192 -29.44 52.91 -40.93
CA LYS A 192 -28.89 52.37 -42.19
C LYS A 192 -29.23 50.88 -42.36
N ASP A 193 -29.25 50.13 -41.26
CA ASP A 193 -29.61 48.70 -41.23
C ASP A 193 -31.10 48.49 -41.51
N GLU A 194 -31.96 49.35 -40.93
CA GLU A 194 -33.39 49.35 -41.25
C GLU A 194 -33.65 49.69 -42.73
N ALA A 195 -32.85 50.57 -43.33
CA ALA A 195 -32.97 50.91 -44.75
C ALA A 195 -32.50 49.77 -45.67
N LEU A 196 -31.54 48.96 -45.23
CA LEU A 196 -31.05 47.78 -45.95
C LEU A 196 -32.09 46.65 -46.02
N ILE A 197 -32.84 46.41 -44.93
CA ILE A 197 -33.93 45.42 -44.90
C ILE A 197 -35.08 45.83 -45.84
N LYS A 198 -35.31 47.15 -45.98
CA LYS A 198 -36.33 47.73 -46.88
C LYS A 198 -35.95 47.69 -48.36
N LYS A 199 -34.68 47.39 -48.72
CA LYS A 199 -34.24 47.34 -50.12
C LYS A 199 -34.74 46.07 -50.81
N VAL A 200 -35.66 46.22 -51.75
CA VAL A 200 -36.27 45.12 -52.51
C VAL A 200 -35.57 44.94 -53.85
N LEU A 201 -35.35 43.68 -54.27
CA LEU A 201 -34.67 43.32 -55.53
C LEU A 201 -35.50 43.63 -56.78
N THR A 202 -36.83 43.59 -56.64
CA THR A 202 -37.80 43.96 -57.67
C THR A 202 -39.01 44.58 -57.00
N THR A 203 -39.62 45.59 -57.63
CA THR A 203 -40.89 46.16 -57.16
C THR A 203 -42.11 45.42 -57.72
N SER A 204 -41.90 44.48 -58.65
CA SER A 204 -42.96 43.69 -59.28
C SER A 204 -43.20 42.39 -58.50
N PHE A 205 -44.37 42.29 -57.86
CA PHE A 205 -44.79 41.08 -57.17
C PHE A 205 -44.85 39.87 -58.13
N ASP A 206 -45.30 40.07 -59.37
CA ASP A 206 -45.36 39.01 -60.37
C ASP A 206 -43.97 38.56 -60.86
N ALA A 207 -43.02 39.50 -61.01
CA ALA A 207 -41.64 39.16 -61.36
C ALA A 207 -40.97 38.34 -60.24
N LEU A 208 -41.22 38.71 -58.98
CA LEU A 208 -40.74 37.97 -57.81
C LEU A 208 -41.31 36.54 -57.76
N ILE A 209 -42.62 36.37 -57.99
CA ILE A 209 -43.25 35.04 -58.03
C ILE A 209 -42.61 34.18 -59.12
N ASN A 210 -42.42 34.72 -60.32
CA ASN A 210 -41.83 33.96 -61.43
C ASN A 210 -40.37 33.62 -61.16
N TYR A 211 -39.59 34.51 -60.53
CA TYR A 211 -38.22 34.22 -60.12
C TYR A 211 -38.14 33.04 -59.14
N TYR A 212 -38.96 33.01 -58.09
CA TYR A 212 -38.94 31.89 -57.14
C TYR A 212 -39.53 30.59 -57.73
N LYS A 213 -40.47 30.68 -58.66
CA LYS A 213 -40.91 29.52 -59.46
C LYS A 213 -39.81 29.00 -60.39
N CYS A 214 -39.02 29.88 -60.97
CA CYS A 214 -37.83 29.53 -61.77
C CYS A 214 -36.82 28.77 -60.91
N LEU A 215 -36.46 29.32 -59.74
CA LEU A 215 -35.56 28.67 -58.79
C LEU A 215 -36.05 27.29 -58.36
N ASP A 216 -37.33 27.16 -57.95
CA ASP A 216 -37.88 25.87 -57.52
C ASP A 216 -37.93 24.85 -58.66
N SER A 217 -38.26 25.28 -59.89
CA SER A 217 -38.26 24.40 -61.07
C SER A 217 -36.84 23.95 -61.43
N ARG A 218 -35.85 24.85 -61.34
CA ARG A 218 -34.43 24.54 -61.48
C ARG A 218 -34.02 23.50 -60.46
N ASP A 219 -34.25 23.74 -59.16
CA ASP A 219 -33.79 22.85 -58.10
C ASP A 219 -34.39 21.44 -58.25
N LYS A 220 -35.68 21.37 -58.61
CA LYS A 220 -36.33 20.10 -58.99
C LYS A 220 -35.66 19.43 -60.18
N ALA A 221 -35.30 20.18 -61.23
CA ALA A 221 -34.63 19.64 -62.40
C ALA A 221 -33.26 19.04 -62.03
N ILE A 222 -32.50 19.72 -61.17
CA ILE A 222 -31.19 19.27 -60.68
C ILE A 222 -31.31 17.91 -59.97
N ILE A 223 -32.28 17.79 -59.07
CA ILE A 223 -32.51 16.58 -58.27
C ILE A 223 -33.06 15.44 -59.14
N GLU A 224 -34.07 15.73 -59.96
CA GLU A 224 -34.77 14.72 -60.76
C GLU A 224 -33.89 14.17 -61.88
N TYR A 225 -33.15 15.05 -62.57
CA TYR A 225 -32.40 14.67 -63.77
C TYR A 225 -30.96 14.28 -63.52
N LYS A 226 -30.46 14.44 -62.29
CA LYS A 226 -29.14 13.94 -61.82
C LYS A 226 -28.00 14.17 -62.82
N GLY A 227 -27.93 15.38 -63.38
CA GLY A 227 -26.86 15.81 -64.32
C GLY A 227 -27.16 15.65 -65.81
N VAL A 228 -28.35 15.13 -66.18
CA VAL A 228 -28.80 15.07 -67.58
C VAL A 228 -29.52 16.37 -67.96
N ASP A 229 -28.71 17.40 -68.20
CA ASP A 229 -29.17 18.78 -68.27
C ASP A 229 -29.25 19.27 -69.73
N TYR A 230 -30.46 19.17 -70.29
CA TYR A 230 -30.80 19.71 -71.61
C TYR A 230 -31.93 20.74 -71.49
N PRO A 231 -31.90 21.83 -72.27
CA PRO A 231 -32.92 22.88 -72.19
C PRO A 231 -34.33 22.39 -72.53
N SER A 232 -34.44 21.32 -73.32
CA SER A 232 -35.71 20.72 -73.75
C SER A 232 -36.39 19.84 -72.70
N LYS A 233 -35.73 19.54 -71.57
CA LYS A 233 -36.31 18.72 -70.49
C LYS A 233 -37.43 19.52 -69.79
N PRO A 234 -38.56 18.87 -69.40
CA PRO A 234 -39.73 19.59 -68.90
C PRO A 234 -39.45 20.58 -67.76
N LEU A 235 -38.73 20.16 -66.71
CA LEU A 235 -38.44 21.03 -65.57
C LEU A 235 -37.42 22.14 -65.92
N TRP A 236 -36.45 21.86 -66.80
CA TRP A 236 -35.49 22.85 -67.29
C TRP A 236 -36.16 23.89 -68.19
N ALA A 237 -37.01 23.46 -69.12
CA ALA A 237 -37.81 24.34 -69.96
C ALA A 237 -38.76 25.20 -69.12
N GLN A 238 -39.37 24.62 -68.07
CA GLN A 238 -40.25 25.33 -67.15
C GLN A 238 -39.48 26.35 -66.30
N ALA A 239 -38.27 26.03 -65.85
CA ALA A 239 -37.39 26.98 -65.17
C ALA A 239 -37.01 28.15 -66.09
N ILE A 240 -36.58 27.86 -67.32
CA ILE A 240 -36.23 28.88 -68.33
C ILE A 240 -37.43 29.78 -68.61
N ASP A 241 -38.63 29.22 -68.84
CA ASP A 241 -39.85 30.00 -69.11
C ASP A 241 -40.21 30.94 -67.94
N TYR A 242 -40.13 30.46 -66.70
CA TYR A 242 -40.34 31.31 -65.52
C TYR A 242 -39.24 32.38 -65.36
N GLY A 243 -37.98 32.05 -65.65
CA GLY A 243 -36.85 33.00 -65.59
C GLY A 243 -36.95 34.09 -66.67
N GLU A 244 -37.25 33.71 -67.92
CA GLU A 244 -37.48 34.64 -69.03
C GLU A 244 -38.69 35.55 -68.74
N LYS A 245 -39.77 35.02 -68.15
CA LYS A 245 -40.90 35.83 -67.68
C LYS A 245 -40.51 36.80 -66.57
N ALA A 246 -39.65 36.40 -65.64
CA ALA A 246 -39.20 37.27 -64.56
C ALA A 246 -38.42 38.48 -65.10
N VAL A 247 -37.44 38.28 -66.00
CA VAL A 247 -36.68 39.38 -66.62
C VAL A 247 -37.52 40.19 -67.62
N ALA A 248 -38.55 39.61 -68.23
CA ALA A 248 -39.48 40.35 -69.08
C ALA A 248 -40.42 41.26 -68.27
N LEU A 249 -40.89 40.81 -67.11
CA LEU A 249 -41.73 41.58 -66.19
C LEU A 249 -40.94 42.67 -65.44
N ASP A 250 -39.65 42.45 -65.20
CA ASP A 250 -38.72 43.45 -64.68
C ASP A 250 -37.33 43.34 -65.35
N PRO A 251 -37.06 44.12 -66.42
CA PRO A 251 -35.79 44.10 -67.13
C PRO A 251 -34.57 44.57 -66.33
N LYS A 252 -34.76 45.11 -65.12
CA LYS A 252 -33.67 45.54 -64.23
C LYS A 252 -33.31 44.48 -63.18
N TYR A 253 -33.98 43.33 -63.20
CA TYR A 253 -33.75 42.28 -62.20
C TYR A 253 -32.47 41.47 -62.50
N ALA A 254 -31.32 41.97 -62.03
CA ALA A 254 -30.01 41.39 -62.34
C ALA A 254 -29.84 39.94 -61.87
N GLU A 255 -30.36 39.58 -60.70
CA GLU A 255 -30.28 38.21 -60.17
C GLU A 255 -31.03 37.21 -61.06
N ALA A 256 -32.09 37.65 -61.75
CA ALA A 256 -32.81 36.81 -62.69
C ALA A 256 -31.99 36.56 -63.98
N TYR A 257 -31.20 37.54 -64.46
CA TYR A 257 -30.26 37.33 -65.57
C TYR A 257 -29.12 36.39 -65.19
N TYR A 258 -28.56 36.53 -63.99
CA TYR A 258 -27.52 35.62 -63.51
C TYR A 258 -28.05 34.18 -63.37
N LEU A 259 -29.25 34.01 -62.79
CA LEU A 259 -29.90 32.71 -62.69
C LEU A 259 -30.14 32.07 -64.07
N LEU A 260 -30.57 32.86 -65.06
CA LEU A 260 -30.70 32.39 -66.43
C LEU A 260 -29.35 31.96 -67.03
N ALA A 261 -28.28 32.73 -66.80
CA ALA A 261 -26.93 32.37 -67.25
C ALA A 261 -26.46 31.03 -66.66
N GLU A 262 -26.69 30.79 -65.37
CA GLU A 262 -26.38 29.50 -64.73
C GLU A 262 -27.15 28.34 -65.37
N ILE A 263 -28.45 28.53 -65.62
CA ILE A 263 -29.29 27.52 -66.26
C ILE A 263 -28.80 27.26 -67.70
N TYR A 264 -28.45 28.32 -68.45
CA TYR A 264 -27.93 28.19 -69.82
C TYR A 264 -26.57 27.51 -69.86
N HIS A 265 -25.66 27.84 -68.95
CA HIS A 265 -24.38 27.15 -68.83
C HIS A 265 -24.58 25.64 -68.64
N ARG A 266 -25.41 25.30 -67.66
CA ARG A 266 -25.67 23.91 -67.27
C ARG A 266 -26.34 23.12 -68.39
N THR A 267 -27.20 23.79 -69.15
CA THR A 267 -27.88 23.21 -70.32
C THR A 267 -27.09 23.36 -71.63
N ARG A 268 -25.83 23.82 -71.56
CA ARG A 268 -24.88 24.00 -72.67
C ARG A 268 -25.33 24.97 -73.78
N TRP A 269 -26.11 25.98 -73.42
CA TRP A 269 -26.50 27.08 -74.31
C TRP A 269 -25.52 28.26 -74.18
N THR A 270 -24.30 28.06 -74.71
CA THR A 270 -23.16 28.97 -74.53
C THR A 270 -23.39 30.39 -75.06
N ILE A 271 -24.11 30.57 -76.17
CA ILE A 271 -24.40 31.92 -76.71
C ILE A 271 -25.33 32.67 -75.75
N ARG A 272 -26.43 32.05 -75.33
CA ARG A 272 -27.39 32.67 -74.40
C ARG A 272 -26.81 32.85 -73.01
N GLU A 273 -25.91 31.97 -72.58
CA GLU A 273 -25.10 32.15 -71.38
C GLU A 273 -24.29 33.45 -71.46
N VAL A 274 -23.49 33.62 -72.51
CA VAL A 274 -22.66 34.84 -72.70
C VAL A 274 -23.53 36.09 -72.81
N GLU A 275 -24.66 36.04 -73.52
CA GLU A 275 -25.60 37.18 -73.59
C GLU A 275 -26.17 37.55 -72.22
N SER A 276 -26.56 36.56 -71.42
CA SER A 276 -27.11 36.76 -70.07
C SER A 276 -26.04 37.25 -69.08
N LEU A 277 -24.81 36.73 -69.17
CA LEU A 277 -23.66 37.19 -68.38
C LEU A 277 -23.23 38.60 -68.75
N ASN A 278 -23.15 38.94 -70.03
CA ASN A 278 -22.84 40.30 -70.47
C ASN A 278 -23.92 41.28 -70.02
N LYS A 279 -25.20 40.88 -70.06
CA LYS A 279 -26.29 41.73 -69.58
C LYS A 279 -26.25 41.89 -68.06
N PHE A 280 -25.90 40.84 -67.33
CA PHE A 280 -25.64 40.90 -65.89
C PHE A 280 -24.47 41.85 -65.57
N ILE A 281 -23.30 41.68 -66.20
CA ILE A 281 -22.13 42.53 -66.00
C ILE A 281 -22.46 43.99 -66.32
N GLN A 282 -23.17 44.26 -67.43
CA GLN A 282 -23.60 45.61 -67.78
C GLN A 282 -24.45 46.25 -66.66
N LEU A 283 -25.39 45.51 -66.07
CA LEU A 283 -26.22 46.00 -64.97
C LEU A 283 -25.43 46.23 -63.67
N VAL A 284 -24.34 45.49 -63.47
CA VAL A 284 -23.40 45.66 -62.34
C VAL A 284 -22.53 46.90 -62.54
N GLU A 285 -22.00 47.11 -63.75
CA GLU A 285 -21.12 48.24 -64.09
C GLU A 285 -21.87 49.57 -64.22
N ASP A 286 -23.15 49.55 -64.60
CA ASP A 286 -24.03 50.73 -64.66
C ASP A 286 -24.41 51.28 -63.25
N ASN A 287 -23.72 50.84 -62.18
CA ASN A 287 -23.80 51.33 -60.79
C ASN A 287 -25.18 51.25 -60.11
N GLN A 288 -26.00 50.24 -60.43
CA GLN A 288 -27.32 50.08 -59.81
C GLN A 288 -27.35 49.06 -58.65
N LEU A 289 -26.27 48.31 -58.40
CA LEU A 289 -26.28 47.21 -57.43
C LEU A 289 -24.92 47.02 -56.74
N GLU A 290 -24.81 47.47 -55.49
CA GLU A 290 -23.65 47.18 -54.62
C GLU A 290 -24.03 46.08 -53.62
N SER A 291 -23.52 44.86 -53.84
CA SER A 291 -23.53 43.80 -52.83
C SER A 291 -22.38 42.82 -53.04
N LYS A 292 -21.84 42.29 -51.93
CA LYS A 292 -20.76 41.28 -51.92
C LYS A 292 -21.07 40.09 -52.85
N ARG A 293 -22.29 39.57 -52.78
CA ARG A 293 -22.79 38.48 -53.62
C ARG A 293 -22.74 38.81 -55.12
N ILE A 294 -23.04 40.05 -55.50
CA ILE A 294 -23.04 40.46 -56.91
C ILE A 294 -21.60 40.58 -57.45
N TYR A 295 -20.64 41.00 -56.62
CA TYR A 295 -19.22 41.01 -57.01
C TYR A 295 -18.62 39.61 -57.16
N GLU A 296 -18.98 38.67 -56.29
CA GLU A 296 -18.60 37.25 -56.44
C GLU A 296 -19.13 36.66 -57.76
N GLN A 297 -20.40 36.94 -58.08
CA GLN A 297 -21.03 36.53 -59.32
C GLN A 297 -20.37 37.19 -60.55
N ALA A 298 -19.97 38.47 -60.45
CA ALA A 298 -19.26 39.17 -61.51
C ALA A 298 -17.87 38.58 -61.76
N SER A 299 -17.11 38.24 -60.72
CA SER A 299 -15.81 37.60 -60.85
C SER A 299 -15.88 36.26 -61.60
N GLN A 300 -16.86 35.42 -61.26
CA GLN A 300 -17.08 34.15 -61.96
C GLN A 300 -17.47 34.33 -63.42
N ALA A 301 -18.26 35.38 -63.73
CA ALA A 301 -18.58 35.72 -65.11
C ALA A 301 -17.32 36.08 -65.92
N TYR A 302 -16.44 36.90 -65.35
CA TYR A 302 -15.17 37.29 -65.97
C TYR A 302 -14.21 36.11 -66.19
N PHE A 303 -14.10 35.19 -65.23
CA PHE A 303 -13.29 33.98 -65.36
C PHE A 303 -13.74 33.12 -66.55
N ARG A 304 -15.06 32.89 -66.66
CA ARG A 304 -15.65 32.07 -67.74
C ARG A 304 -15.35 32.66 -69.12
N LEU A 305 -15.35 33.99 -69.24
CA LEU A 305 -14.93 34.66 -70.47
C LEU A 305 -13.44 34.47 -70.75
N GLY A 306 -12.56 34.65 -69.74
CA GLY A 306 -11.11 34.46 -69.89
C GLY A 306 -10.73 33.04 -70.36
N TYR A 307 -11.37 32.02 -69.80
CA TYR A 307 -11.16 30.63 -70.22
C TYR A 307 -11.55 30.41 -71.69
N ALA A 308 -12.65 31.01 -72.15
CA ALA A 308 -13.07 30.93 -73.54
C ALA A 308 -12.01 31.49 -74.50
N PHE A 309 -11.31 32.57 -74.14
CA PHE A 309 -10.20 33.13 -74.93
C PHE A 309 -8.92 32.30 -74.84
N TYR A 310 -8.57 31.77 -73.66
CA TYR A 310 -7.41 30.89 -73.46
C TYR A 310 -7.47 29.68 -74.40
N SER A 311 -8.64 29.05 -74.53
CA SER A 311 -8.86 27.89 -75.41
C SER A 311 -8.59 28.17 -76.90
N LYS A 312 -8.65 29.43 -77.33
CA LYS A 312 -8.34 29.89 -78.69
C LYS A 312 -6.87 30.24 -78.90
N LYS A 313 -6.03 30.13 -77.87
CA LYS A 313 -4.62 30.57 -77.82
C LYS A 313 -4.43 32.08 -77.97
N GLU A 314 -5.47 32.86 -77.67
CA GLU A 314 -5.43 34.31 -77.63
C GLU A 314 -5.01 34.75 -76.22
N PHE A 315 -3.74 34.49 -75.88
CA PHE A 315 -3.24 34.59 -74.50
C PHE A 315 -3.36 35.99 -73.90
N ASP A 316 -3.20 37.06 -74.70
CA ASP A 316 -3.29 38.44 -74.20
C ASP A 316 -4.71 38.78 -73.70
N GLN A 317 -5.75 38.39 -74.46
CA GLN A 317 -7.15 38.60 -74.08
C GLN A 317 -7.55 37.70 -72.90
N ALA A 318 -7.06 36.46 -72.87
CA ALA A 318 -7.28 35.56 -71.75
C ALA A 318 -6.74 36.13 -70.44
N ILE A 319 -5.49 36.60 -70.45
CA ILE A 319 -4.83 37.24 -69.31
C ILE A 319 -5.63 38.46 -68.84
N GLU A 320 -6.13 39.29 -69.75
CA GLU A 320 -6.94 40.47 -69.43
C GLU A 320 -8.23 40.09 -68.66
N TYR A 321 -9.01 39.12 -69.17
CA TYR A 321 -10.24 38.69 -68.51
C TYR A 321 -10.00 37.94 -67.20
N PHE A 322 -8.92 37.17 -67.06
CA PHE A 322 -8.55 36.58 -65.77
C PHE A 322 -8.16 37.66 -64.74
N ASN A 323 -7.45 38.71 -65.16
CA ASN A 323 -7.17 39.85 -64.28
C ASN A 323 -8.44 40.60 -63.86
N PHE A 324 -9.41 40.79 -64.77
CA PHE A 324 -10.71 41.34 -64.39
C PHE A 324 -11.45 40.44 -63.41
N SER A 325 -11.38 39.12 -63.59
CA SER A 325 -11.95 38.17 -62.64
C SER A 325 -11.35 38.33 -61.24
N ILE A 326 -10.02 38.41 -61.14
CA ILE A 326 -9.28 38.59 -59.88
C ILE A 326 -9.59 39.97 -59.26
N LYS A 327 -9.84 41.00 -60.07
CA LYS A 327 -10.24 42.32 -59.57
C LYS A 327 -11.53 42.28 -58.74
N TYR A 328 -12.51 41.46 -59.12
CA TYR A 328 -13.79 41.33 -58.41
C TYR A 328 -13.75 40.26 -57.30
N ASN A 329 -12.92 39.22 -57.46
CA ASN A 329 -12.63 38.25 -56.40
C ASN A 329 -11.15 37.83 -56.48
N PRO A 330 -10.29 38.42 -55.62
CA PRO A 330 -8.86 38.14 -55.61
C PRO A 330 -8.49 36.70 -55.23
N ASP A 331 -9.43 35.93 -54.69
CA ASP A 331 -9.19 34.57 -54.22
C ASP A 331 -9.81 33.52 -55.17
N LEU A 332 -10.21 33.91 -56.39
CA LEU A 332 -10.70 32.94 -57.38
C LEU A 332 -9.56 32.10 -57.96
N LEU A 333 -9.36 30.93 -57.36
CA LEU A 333 -8.28 29.99 -57.65
C LEU A 333 -8.10 29.68 -59.15
N ASP A 334 -9.20 29.38 -59.85
CA ASP A 334 -9.13 28.97 -61.25
C ASP A 334 -8.51 30.05 -62.15
N SER A 335 -8.78 31.34 -61.88
CA SER A 335 -8.22 32.45 -62.66
C SER A 335 -6.70 32.52 -62.53
N HIS A 336 -6.15 32.29 -61.33
CA HIS A 336 -4.70 32.27 -61.11
C HIS A 336 -4.02 31.07 -61.77
N ILE A 337 -4.63 29.87 -61.73
CA ILE A 337 -4.08 28.67 -62.37
C ILE A 337 -3.91 28.87 -63.88
N TYR A 338 -4.93 29.41 -64.56
CA TYR A 338 -4.85 29.64 -66.00
C TYR A 338 -3.93 30.82 -66.36
N LEU A 339 -3.72 31.78 -65.46
CA LEU A 339 -2.71 32.83 -65.62
C LEU A 339 -1.29 32.25 -65.57
N VAL A 340 -0.98 31.35 -64.63
CA VAL A 340 0.30 30.63 -64.57
C VAL A 340 0.63 30.00 -65.93
N GLN A 341 -0.33 29.27 -66.49
CA GLN A 341 -0.15 28.57 -67.76
C GLN A 341 0.05 29.56 -68.91
N ALA A 342 -0.81 30.59 -68.99
CA ALA A 342 -0.70 31.61 -70.04
C ALA A 342 0.64 32.37 -69.99
N TYR A 343 1.16 32.69 -68.79
CA TYR A 343 2.47 33.34 -68.64
C TYR A 343 3.64 32.41 -69.00
N TYR A 344 3.60 31.14 -68.60
CA TYR A 344 4.64 30.17 -68.95
C TYR A 344 4.73 29.94 -70.45
N ASP A 345 3.59 29.76 -71.13
CA ASP A 345 3.53 29.54 -72.58
C ASP A 345 4.02 30.77 -73.37
N LYS A 346 3.81 31.97 -72.83
CA LYS A 346 4.34 33.23 -73.37
C LYS A 346 5.83 33.42 -73.13
N GLY A 347 6.45 32.62 -72.24
CA GLY A 347 7.87 32.72 -71.87
C GLY A 347 8.15 33.66 -70.70
N GLU A 348 7.11 34.18 -70.04
CA GLU A 348 7.20 35.08 -68.89
C GLU A 348 7.38 34.28 -67.58
N ILE A 349 8.53 33.63 -67.45
CA ILE A 349 8.83 32.66 -66.36
C ILE A 349 8.65 33.27 -64.96
N THR A 350 9.07 34.52 -64.76
CA THR A 350 8.94 35.21 -63.46
C THR A 350 7.48 35.49 -63.11
N LEU A 351 6.67 35.92 -64.09
CA LEU A 351 5.24 36.17 -63.87
C LEU A 351 4.50 34.87 -63.60
N ALA A 352 4.86 33.78 -64.30
CA ALA A 352 4.30 32.46 -64.05
C ALA A 352 4.62 31.93 -62.62
N LEU A 353 5.82 32.18 -62.10
CA LEU A 353 6.19 31.82 -60.73
C LEU A 353 5.44 32.65 -59.68
N ASN A 354 5.34 33.97 -59.87
CA ASN A 354 4.58 34.83 -58.97
C ASN A 354 3.11 34.38 -58.90
N GLU A 355 2.50 34.07 -60.04
CA GLU A 355 1.13 33.55 -60.05
C GLU A 355 1.02 32.15 -59.42
N CYS A 356 2.06 31.30 -59.50
CA CYS A 356 2.06 30.04 -58.76
C CYS A 356 2.06 30.26 -57.25
N GLU A 357 2.76 31.29 -56.75
CA GLU A 357 2.73 31.66 -55.33
C GLU A 357 1.35 32.13 -54.90
N GLU A 358 0.64 32.89 -55.75
CA GLU A 358 -0.74 33.27 -55.49
C GLU A 358 -1.69 32.07 -55.50
N VAL A 359 -1.52 31.11 -56.43
CA VAL A 359 -2.28 29.86 -56.38
C VAL A 359 -2.03 29.11 -55.07
N LEU A 360 -0.77 29.02 -54.60
CA LEU A 360 -0.43 28.34 -53.36
C LEU A 360 -0.84 29.14 -52.10
N ARG A 361 -1.01 30.46 -52.19
CA ARG A 361 -1.63 31.28 -51.15
C ARG A 361 -3.11 30.91 -50.98
N ILE A 362 -3.81 30.71 -52.10
CA ILE A 362 -5.25 30.41 -52.12
C ILE A 362 -5.51 28.93 -51.82
N ASP A 363 -4.78 28.00 -52.45
CA ASP A 363 -4.83 26.56 -52.23
C ASP A 363 -3.41 25.97 -52.04
N PRO A 364 -2.94 25.89 -50.77
CA PRO A 364 -1.62 25.35 -50.45
C PRO A 364 -1.40 23.88 -50.86
N GLN A 365 -2.47 23.13 -51.17
CA GLN A 365 -2.39 21.70 -51.50
C GLN A 365 -2.55 21.40 -52.99
N ASN A 366 -2.53 22.43 -53.84
CA ASN A 366 -2.73 22.24 -55.28
C ASN A 366 -1.59 21.43 -55.92
N LYS A 367 -1.87 20.17 -56.27
CA LYS A 367 -0.89 19.23 -56.83
C LYS A 367 -0.45 19.59 -58.25
N GLU A 368 -1.35 20.17 -59.03
CA GLU A 368 -1.09 20.53 -60.43
C GLU A 368 -0.07 21.68 -60.51
N ILE A 369 -0.31 22.74 -59.72
CA ILE A 369 0.63 23.85 -59.62
C ILE A 369 1.92 23.47 -58.90
N SER A 370 1.89 22.57 -57.92
CA SER A 370 3.14 22.06 -57.32
C SER A 370 4.08 21.42 -58.36
N TRP A 371 3.54 20.65 -59.31
CA TRP A 371 4.33 20.10 -60.42
C TRP A 371 4.82 21.17 -61.39
N PHE A 372 3.92 22.09 -61.76
CA PHE A 372 4.23 23.19 -62.70
C PHE A 372 5.27 24.15 -62.11
N TYR A 373 5.15 24.51 -60.85
CA TYR A 373 6.11 25.32 -60.09
C TYR A 373 7.50 24.71 -60.16
N LYS A 374 7.63 23.41 -59.86
CA LYS A 374 8.91 22.69 -59.97
C LYS A 374 9.44 22.72 -61.41
N LYS A 375 8.59 22.50 -62.41
CA LYS A 375 8.99 22.57 -63.83
C LYS A 375 9.52 23.97 -64.19
N ILE A 376 8.85 25.02 -63.75
CA ILE A 376 9.24 26.40 -64.03
C ILE A 376 10.53 26.76 -63.28
N GLU A 377 10.65 26.37 -62.01
CA GLU A 377 11.84 26.56 -61.17
C GLU A 377 13.07 25.87 -61.77
N GLN A 378 12.94 24.60 -62.19
CA GLN A 378 14.05 23.88 -62.82
C GLN A 378 14.41 24.48 -64.19
N SER A 379 13.42 24.94 -64.96
CA SER A 379 13.65 25.67 -66.21
C SER A 379 14.35 27.02 -65.98
N GLN A 380 14.06 27.71 -64.86
CA GLN A 380 14.76 28.93 -64.46
C GLN A 380 16.19 28.64 -64.03
N LYS A 381 16.41 27.55 -63.27
CA LYS A 381 17.72 27.19 -62.70
C LYS A 381 18.70 26.67 -63.74
N TYR A 382 18.24 25.81 -64.66
CA TYR A 382 19.11 25.11 -65.61
C TYR A 382 18.95 25.58 -67.06
N GLY A 383 17.97 26.45 -67.32
CA GLY A 383 17.59 26.87 -68.66
C GLY A 383 16.48 25.98 -69.23
N ARG A 384 15.54 26.61 -69.93
CA ARG A 384 14.38 25.94 -70.54
C ARG A 384 14.82 24.82 -71.49
N GLU A 385 15.81 25.10 -72.33
CA GLU A 385 16.32 24.16 -73.32
C GLU A 385 17.01 22.96 -72.67
N ALA A 386 17.76 23.17 -71.57
CA ALA A 386 18.39 22.08 -70.85
C ALA A 386 17.35 21.15 -70.22
N TYR A 387 16.33 21.73 -69.58
CA TYR A 387 15.28 20.97 -68.90
C TYR A 387 14.34 20.25 -69.87
N GLU A 388 13.94 20.88 -70.97
CA GLU A 388 13.12 20.23 -72.01
C GLU A 388 13.84 19.07 -72.69
N ASN A 389 15.16 19.19 -72.94
CA ASN A 389 15.95 18.10 -73.50
C ASN A 389 16.15 16.96 -72.49
N TYR A 390 16.30 17.27 -71.20
CA TYR A 390 16.28 16.26 -70.14
C TYR A 390 14.96 15.49 -70.12
N GLU A 391 13.82 16.19 -70.17
CA GLU A 391 12.49 15.57 -70.18
C GLU A 391 12.33 14.63 -71.38
N LYS A 392 12.73 15.07 -72.58
CA LYS A 392 12.73 14.24 -73.80
C LYS A 392 13.66 13.04 -73.69
N GLY A 393 14.86 13.22 -73.13
CA GLY A 393 15.81 12.14 -72.90
C GLY A 393 15.28 11.12 -71.91
N TYR A 394 14.64 11.57 -70.84
CA TYR A 394 14.03 10.73 -69.83
C TYR A 394 12.85 9.92 -70.38
N LEU A 395 12.02 10.52 -71.25
CA LEU A 395 10.98 9.80 -71.96
C LEU A 395 11.57 8.72 -72.90
N ALA A 396 12.59 9.04 -73.68
CA ALA A 396 13.25 8.07 -74.56
C ALA A 396 13.95 6.94 -73.78
N TYR A 397 14.51 7.25 -72.61
CA TYR A 397 15.08 6.26 -71.68
C TYR A 397 14.00 5.30 -71.17
N LYS A 398 12.82 5.81 -70.80
CA LYS A 398 11.68 4.97 -70.38
C LYS A 398 11.14 4.08 -71.49
N GLU A 399 11.22 4.53 -72.75
CA GLU A 399 10.86 3.72 -73.92
C GLU A 399 11.90 2.63 -74.24
N GLY A 400 13.02 2.57 -73.51
CA GLY A 400 14.11 1.61 -73.73
C GLY A 400 15.02 1.96 -74.91
N ASN A 401 14.83 3.14 -75.52
CA ASN A 401 15.64 3.60 -76.64
C ASN A 401 16.87 4.37 -76.12
N PHE A 402 17.84 3.62 -75.59
CA PHE A 402 19.03 4.18 -74.94
C PHE A 402 19.88 5.04 -75.87
N GLU A 403 20.00 4.70 -77.16
CA GLU A 403 20.74 5.51 -78.13
C GLU A 403 20.12 6.90 -78.33
N LYS A 404 18.79 6.96 -78.44
CA LYS A 404 18.05 8.23 -78.55
C LYS A 404 18.12 9.03 -77.25
N ALA A 405 18.02 8.36 -76.10
CA ALA A 405 18.16 8.97 -74.78
C ALA A 405 19.54 9.61 -74.57
N ILE A 406 20.61 8.89 -74.96
CA ILE A 406 22.00 9.39 -74.92
C ILE A 406 22.12 10.73 -75.66
N ASN A 407 21.52 10.86 -76.84
CA ASN A 407 21.58 12.09 -77.62
C ASN A 407 20.89 13.27 -76.91
N TYR A 408 19.69 13.06 -76.36
CA TYR A 408 18.98 14.12 -75.63
C TYR A 408 19.67 14.52 -74.33
N PHE A 409 20.21 13.55 -73.57
CA PHE A 409 20.96 13.87 -72.35
C PHE A 409 22.27 14.59 -72.66
N LYS A 410 23.00 14.20 -73.71
CA LYS A 410 24.16 14.98 -74.18
C LYS A 410 23.78 16.41 -74.53
N THR A 411 22.69 16.63 -75.25
CA THR A 411 22.19 17.97 -75.58
C THR A 411 21.81 18.74 -74.32
N SER A 412 21.13 18.10 -73.35
CA SER A 412 20.81 18.71 -72.06
C SER A 412 22.06 19.15 -71.29
N ILE A 413 23.08 18.30 -71.23
CA ILE A 413 24.39 18.57 -70.60
C ILE A 413 25.13 19.70 -71.31
N ILE A 414 25.02 19.82 -72.64
CA ILE A 414 25.62 20.94 -73.40
C ILE A 414 25.03 22.29 -72.94
N TYR A 415 23.71 22.35 -72.74
CA TYR A 415 23.06 23.58 -72.26
C TYR A 415 23.30 23.82 -70.77
N SER A 416 23.42 22.76 -69.96
CA SER A 416 23.69 22.87 -68.52
C SER A 416 24.57 21.71 -68.00
N PRO A 417 25.90 21.88 -67.97
CA PRO A 417 26.83 20.82 -67.55
C PRO A 417 26.74 20.43 -66.07
N GLU A 418 26.19 21.30 -65.22
CA GLU A 418 26.02 21.05 -63.79
C GLU A 418 24.62 20.46 -63.47
N PHE A 419 23.84 20.11 -64.50
CA PHE A 419 22.56 19.44 -64.34
C PHE A 419 22.80 17.94 -64.14
N LYS A 420 22.72 17.49 -62.88
CA LYS A 420 23.06 16.13 -62.44
C LYS A 420 22.26 15.04 -63.16
N GLU A 421 20.95 15.24 -63.30
CA GLU A 421 20.01 14.22 -63.74
C GLU A 421 20.31 13.72 -65.17
N PRO A 422 20.60 14.58 -66.16
CA PRO A 422 21.14 14.14 -67.45
C PRO A 422 22.38 13.26 -67.36
N HIS A 423 23.38 13.58 -66.53
CA HIS A 423 24.58 12.75 -66.34
C HIS A 423 24.21 11.38 -65.76
N TYR A 424 23.28 11.34 -64.81
CA TYR A 424 22.78 10.13 -64.18
C TYR A 424 22.13 9.18 -65.20
N TYR A 425 21.18 9.67 -65.99
CA TYR A 425 20.51 8.82 -66.98
C TYR A 425 21.37 8.52 -68.20
N LEU A 426 22.35 9.38 -68.52
CA LEU A 426 23.37 9.09 -69.52
C LEU A 426 24.28 7.93 -69.08
N ALA A 427 24.73 7.93 -67.81
CA ALA A 427 25.51 6.84 -67.23
C ALA A 427 24.76 5.51 -67.26
N LEU A 428 23.46 5.52 -66.95
CA LEU A 428 22.58 4.35 -67.06
C LEU A 428 22.41 3.90 -68.50
N SER A 429 22.24 4.83 -69.44
CA SER A 429 22.06 4.48 -70.84
C SER A 429 23.32 3.81 -71.41
N TYR A 430 24.51 4.31 -71.06
CA TYR A 430 25.79 3.65 -71.40
C TYR A 430 25.94 2.27 -70.75
N TYR A 431 25.58 2.14 -69.46
CA TYR A 431 25.60 0.86 -68.76
C TYR A 431 24.72 -0.20 -69.45
N ASN A 432 23.53 0.19 -69.91
CA ASN A 432 22.59 -0.73 -70.57
C ASN A 432 23.11 -1.24 -71.92
N ILE A 433 23.90 -0.44 -72.64
CA ILE A 433 24.56 -0.87 -73.88
C ILE A 433 25.94 -1.52 -73.65
N ALA A 434 26.28 -1.81 -72.38
CA ALA A 434 27.56 -2.40 -71.95
C ALA A 434 28.81 -1.56 -72.26
N ASP A 435 28.65 -0.25 -72.42
CA ASP A 435 29.75 0.70 -72.53
C ASP A 435 30.17 1.16 -71.12
N TYR A 436 30.89 0.28 -70.42
CA TYR A 436 31.25 0.49 -69.02
C TYR A 436 32.21 1.66 -68.82
N ASP A 437 33.09 1.95 -69.77
CA ASP A 437 34.04 3.05 -69.65
C ASP A 437 33.33 4.41 -69.65
N ASN A 438 32.40 4.63 -70.60
CA ASN A 438 31.59 5.84 -70.62
C ASN A 438 30.59 5.87 -69.45
N SER A 439 30.05 4.72 -69.04
CA SER A 439 29.19 4.64 -67.85
C SER A 439 29.93 5.06 -66.58
N ILE A 440 31.13 4.53 -66.33
CA ILE A 440 31.97 4.86 -65.16
C ILE A 440 32.31 6.35 -65.16
N PHE A 441 32.71 6.90 -66.30
CA PHE A 441 33.02 8.33 -66.42
C PHE A 441 31.81 9.19 -66.05
N GLN A 442 30.62 8.88 -66.59
CA GLN A 442 29.42 9.64 -66.27
C GLN A 442 28.98 9.46 -64.81
N TRP A 443 29.18 8.28 -64.20
CA TRP A 443 28.96 8.11 -62.77
C TRP A 443 29.91 8.94 -61.90
N GLN A 444 31.16 9.08 -62.32
CA GLN A 444 32.12 9.96 -61.66
C GLN A 444 31.69 11.43 -61.78
N GLU A 445 31.14 11.85 -62.93
CA GLU A 445 30.56 13.20 -63.08
C GLU A 445 29.34 13.41 -62.18
N VAL A 446 28.45 12.43 -62.04
CA VAL A 446 27.34 12.51 -61.08
C VAL A 446 27.86 12.68 -59.65
N ILE A 447 28.91 11.93 -59.26
CA ILE A 447 29.53 12.04 -57.93
C ILE A 447 30.31 13.35 -57.76
N ARG A 448 30.87 13.91 -58.84
CA ARG A 448 31.50 15.24 -58.84
C ARG A 448 30.46 16.32 -58.55
N ILE A 449 29.29 16.23 -59.18
CA ILE A 449 28.18 17.17 -59.00
C ILE A 449 27.51 16.96 -57.63
N ASP A 450 27.34 15.71 -57.19
CA ASP A 450 26.74 15.33 -55.90
C ASP A 450 27.51 14.18 -55.21
N PRO A 451 28.46 14.51 -54.31
CA PRO A 451 29.26 13.52 -53.61
C PRO A 451 28.48 12.57 -52.69
N PHE A 452 27.22 12.88 -52.39
CA PHE A 452 26.37 12.09 -51.48
C PHE A 452 25.37 11.19 -52.22
N ASP A 453 25.40 11.16 -53.56
CA ASP A 453 24.53 10.29 -54.36
C ASP A 453 24.94 8.81 -54.22
N ASN A 454 24.31 8.13 -53.26
CA ASN A 454 24.58 6.72 -52.96
C ASN A 454 24.16 5.79 -54.12
N SER A 455 23.18 6.21 -54.93
CA SER A 455 22.75 5.45 -56.10
C SER A 455 23.82 5.50 -57.19
N ALA A 456 24.41 6.67 -57.44
CA ALA A 456 25.53 6.81 -58.35
C ALA A 456 26.75 6.00 -57.92
N LYS A 457 27.09 6.01 -56.62
CA LYS A 457 28.16 5.16 -56.06
C LYS A 457 27.86 3.67 -56.24
N HIS A 458 26.61 3.27 -56.01
CA HIS A 458 26.17 1.89 -56.22
C HIS A 458 26.34 1.47 -57.68
N PHE A 459 25.84 2.25 -58.64
CA PHE A 459 25.97 1.93 -60.06
C PHE A 459 27.40 2.06 -60.58
N LEU A 460 28.21 2.96 -60.02
CA LEU A 460 29.65 3.01 -60.27
C LEU A 460 30.32 1.70 -59.86
N ASN A 461 30.09 1.24 -58.63
CA ASN A 461 30.62 -0.03 -58.15
C ASN A 461 30.10 -1.19 -59.01
N LYS A 462 28.84 -1.16 -59.44
CA LYS A 462 28.28 -2.19 -60.32
C LYS A 462 28.98 -2.21 -61.69
N SER A 463 29.21 -1.05 -62.30
CA SER A 463 29.97 -0.94 -63.55
C SER A 463 31.43 -1.38 -63.39
N LEU A 464 32.05 -1.10 -62.24
CA LEU A 464 33.42 -1.53 -61.91
C LEU A 464 33.50 -3.05 -61.70
N GLU A 465 32.60 -3.62 -60.91
CA GLU A 465 32.54 -5.07 -60.68
C GLU A 465 32.24 -5.82 -62.00
N GLU A 466 31.30 -5.33 -62.82
CA GLU A 466 31.00 -5.95 -64.13
C GLU A 466 32.19 -5.87 -65.09
N LYS A 467 32.99 -4.81 -65.01
CA LYS A 467 34.23 -4.65 -65.77
C LYS A 467 35.33 -5.58 -65.27
N GLU A 468 35.48 -5.77 -63.96
CA GLU A 468 36.56 -6.57 -63.36
C GLU A 468 36.27 -8.07 -63.40
N TYR A 469 35.05 -8.48 -63.05
CA TYR A 469 34.68 -9.89 -62.87
C TYR A 469 33.83 -10.44 -64.01
N GLY A 470 33.24 -9.57 -64.84
CA GLY A 470 32.35 -9.93 -65.94
C GLY A 470 30.88 -10.01 -65.53
N ARG A 471 29.99 -9.51 -66.40
CA ARG A 471 28.53 -9.51 -66.19
C ARG A 471 27.96 -10.90 -65.88
N GLU A 472 28.43 -11.95 -66.55
CA GLU A 472 27.94 -13.32 -66.30
C GLU A 472 28.39 -13.86 -64.93
N THR A 473 29.63 -13.63 -64.50
CA THR A 473 30.11 -14.01 -63.16
C THR A 473 29.20 -13.43 -62.07
N LEU A 474 28.89 -12.14 -62.17
CA LEU A 474 28.04 -11.46 -61.21
C LEU A 474 26.56 -11.84 -61.34
N ARG A 475 26.08 -12.12 -62.55
CA ARG A 475 24.72 -12.62 -62.77
C ARG A 475 24.52 -13.97 -62.09
N TYR A 476 25.41 -14.92 -62.30
CA TYR A 476 25.34 -16.23 -61.65
C TYR A 476 25.55 -16.13 -60.14
N PHE A 477 26.41 -15.22 -59.68
CA PHE A 477 26.52 -14.94 -58.24
C PHE A 477 25.22 -14.40 -57.66
N ASN A 478 24.63 -13.38 -58.28
CA ASN A 478 23.40 -12.76 -57.80
C ASN A 478 22.21 -13.75 -57.86
N SER A 479 22.16 -14.61 -58.88
CA SER A 479 21.21 -15.72 -58.99
C SER A 479 21.41 -16.72 -57.84
N GLY A 480 22.65 -17.15 -57.59
CA GLY A 480 22.97 -18.01 -56.45
C GLY A 480 22.62 -17.37 -55.12
N TYR A 481 22.85 -16.07 -54.98
CA TYR A 481 22.54 -15.30 -53.77
C TYR A 481 21.03 -15.15 -53.54
N ASP A 482 20.24 -14.97 -54.60
CA ASP A 482 18.78 -14.95 -54.54
C ASP A 482 18.22 -16.32 -54.11
N TYR A 483 18.74 -17.42 -54.67
CA TYR A 483 18.40 -18.76 -54.19
C TYR A 483 18.82 -19.00 -52.74
N TYR A 484 19.99 -18.48 -52.34
CA TYR A 484 20.48 -18.57 -50.96
C TYR A 484 19.54 -17.86 -49.97
N ILE A 485 19.07 -16.65 -50.30
CA ILE A 485 18.11 -15.91 -49.46
C ILE A 485 16.76 -16.65 -49.37
N ARG A 486 16.32 -17.30 -50.45
CA ARG A 486 15.07 -18.08 -50.47
C ARG A 486 15.16 -19.42 -49.74
N GLY A 487 16.33 -19.79 -49.25
CA GLY A 487 16.57 -21.09 -48.61
C GLY A 487 16.72 -22.25 -49.60
N GLU A 488 16.80 -21.99 -50.89
CA GLU A 488 16.97 -23.00 -51.94
C GLU A 488 18.46 -23.30 -52.15
N TYR A 489 19.11 -23.81 -51.10
CA TYR A 489 20.57 -23.91 -51.02
C TYR A 489 21.21 -24.82 -52.07
N ASP A 490 20.53 -25.89 -52.51
CA ASP A 490 21.03 -26.76 -53.58
C ASP A 490 21.21 -26.02 -54.91
N LYS A 491 20.25 -25.14 -55.25
CA LYS A 491 20.31 -24.30 -56.46
C LYS A 491 21.32 -23.16 -56.28
N ALA A 492 21.41 -22.61 -55.08
CA ALA A 492 22.43 -21.62 -54.75
C ALA A 492 23.84 -22.17 -54.99
N VAL A 493 24.11 -23.40 -54.53
CA VAL A 493 25.38 -24.11 -54.79
C VAL A 493 25.66 -24.24 -56.29
N GLU A 494 24.67 -24.63 -57.10
CA GLU A 494 24.84 -24.77 -58.55
C GLU A 494 25.22 -23.42 -59.20
N GLU A 495 24.51 -22.36 -58.87
CA GLU A 495 24.71 -21.03 -59.43
C GLU A 495 26.03 -20.38 -58.95
N PHE A 496 26.44 -20.59 -57.69
CA PHE A 496 27.75 -20.15 -57.21
C PHE A 496 28.90 -20.91 -57.88
N ASN A 497 28.75 -22.22 -58.12
CA ASN A 497 29.74 -22.98 -58.89
C ASN A 497 29.82 -22.48 -60.34
N LYS A 498 28.69 -22.13 -60.97
CA LYS A 498 28.68 -21.47 -62.29
C LYS A 498 29.39 -20.12 -62.24
N SER A 499 29.12 -19.28 -61.24
CA SER A 499 29.82 -18.01 -61.05
C SER A 499 31.34 -18.21 -60.97
N LEU A 500 31.80 -19.16 -60.16
CA LEU A 500 33.22 -19.50 -60.01
C LEU A 500 33.83 -20.17 -61.25
N SER A 501 33.02 -20.76 -62.13
CA SER A 501 33.49 -21.27 -63.42
C SER A 501 33.83 -20.14 -64.40
N TYR A 502 33.10 -19.02 -64.37
CA TYR A 502 33.41 -17.83 -65.16
C TYR A 502 34.58 -17.04 -64.56
N ASN A 503 34.65 -16.93 -63.23
CA ASN A 503 35.80 -16.32 -62.55
C ASN A 503 36.16 -17.04 -61.24
N PRO A 504 37.18 -17.92 -61.25
CA PRO A 504 37.57 -18.71 -60.07
C PRO A 504 38.12 -17.90 -58.88
N LYS A 505 38.45 -16.63 -59.12
CA LYS A 505 39.00 -15.70 -58.12
C LYS A 505 37.92 -14.86 -57.43
N TYR A 506 36.65 -14.99 -57.80
CA TYR A 506 35.58 -14.20 -57.22
C TYR A 506 35.24 -14.69 -55.79
N GLU A 507 35.84 -14.03 -54.81
CA GLU A 507 35.82 -14.41 -53.38
C GLU A 507 34.39 -14.55 -52.82
N LYS A 508 33.50 -13.60 -53.17
CA LYS A 508 32.12 -13.58 -52.67
C LYS A 508 31.37 -14.87 -53.05
N ALA A 509 31.54 -15.38 -54.27
CA ALA A 509 30.90 -16.63 -54.67
C ALA A 509 31.42 -17.84 -53.87
N ARG A 510 32.71 -17.89 -53.49
CA ARG A 510 33.24 -18.96 -52.62
C ARG A 510 32.66 -18.89 -51.20
N GLN A 511 32.56 -17.69 -50.63
CA GLN A 511 32.00 -17.50 -49.29
C GLN A 511 30.52 -17.90 -49.21
N TYR A 512 29.72 -17.53 -50.21
CA TYR A 512 28.31 -17.91 -50.25
C TYR A 512 28.11 -19.37 -50.68
N LEU A 513 29.02 -19.94 -51.48
CA LEU A 513 29.06 -21.38 -51.75
C LEU A 513 29.28 -22.18 -50.47
N SER A 514 30.28 -21.80 -49.65
CA SER A 514 30.50 -22.48 -48.37
C SER A 514 29.24 -22.35 -47.49
N ARG A 515 28.69 -21.15 -47.29
CA ARG A 515 27.47 -20.97 -46.49
C ARG A 515 26.28 -21.78 -47.01
N SER A 516 26.17 -21.97 -48.32
CA SER A 516 25.13 -22.83 -48.90
C SER A 516 25.34 -24.30 -48.53
N TYR A 517 26.59 -24.79 -48.54
CA TYR A 517 26.91 -26.13 -48.05
C TYR A 517 26.60 -26.29 -46.55
N TYR A 518 26.80 -25.26 -45.72
CA TYR A 518 26.40 -25.28 -44.30
C TYR A 518 24.90 -25.53 -44.14
N GLN A 519 24.08 -24.77 -44.88
CA GLN A 519 22.63 -24.86 -44.80
C GLN A 519 22.09 -26.21 -45.32
N LEU A 520 22.83 -26.86 -46.22
CA LEU A 520 22.58 -28.24 -46.67
C LEU A 520 23.13 -29.31 -45.70
N ASN A 521 23.68 -28.90 -44.57
CA ASN A 521 24.35 -29.76 -43.59
C ASN A 521 25.52 -30.58 -44.17
N GLN A 522 26.15 -30.08 -45.24
CA GLN A 522 27.31 -30.69 -45.91
C GLN A 522 28.61 -30.12 -45.32
N MET A 523 28.88 -30.46 -44.06
CA MET A 523 29.96 -29.85 -43.27
C MET A 523 31.36 -30.05 -43.86
N ASP A 524 31.64 -31.20 -44.48
CA ASP A 524 32.96 -31.46 -45.09
C ASP A 524 33.23 -30.50 -46.26
N LYS A 525 32.23 -30.26 -47.11
CA LYS A 525 32.34 -29.33 -48.25
C LYS A 525 32.34 -27.87 -47.80
N TYR A 526 31.59 -27.54 -46.73
CA TYR A 526 31.67 -26.22 -46.10
C TYR A 526 33.11 -25.93 -45.65
N ARG A 527 33.73 -26.86 -44.90
CA ARG A 527 35.11 -26.72 -44.41
C ARG A 527 36.08 -26.60 -45.58
N GLU A 528 35.94 -27.43 -46.61
CA GLU A 528 36.79 -27.40 -47.80
C GLU A 528 36.75 -26.06 -48.55
N GLU A 529 35.56 -25.50 -48.78
CA GLU A 529 35.44 -24.20 -49.47
C GLU A 529 35.86 -23.01 -48.60
N ARG A 530 35.66 -23.06 -47.27
CA ARG A 530 36.20 -22.05 -46.36
C ARG A 530 37.73 -22.10 -46.32
N GLU A 531 38.34 -23.28 -46.30
CA GLU A 531 39.80 -23.43 -46.40
C GLU A 531 40.34 -22.89 -47.73
N LYS A 532 39.65 -23.16 -48.85
CA LYS A 532 40.03 -22.62 -50.16
C LYS A 532 39.92 -21.09 -50.18
N ALA A 533 38.92 -20.52 -49.52
CA ALA A 533 38.80 -19.06 -49.36
C ALA A 533 39.94 -18.48 -48.48
N ALA A 534 40.30 -19.15 -47.38
CA ALA A 534 41.37 -18.71 -46.47
C ALA A 534 42.78 -18.82 -47.09
N LYS A 535 43.05 -19.89 -47.87
CA LYS A 535 44.32 -20.10 -48.59
C LYS A 535 44.60 -19.03 -49.66
N LEU A 536 43.59 -18.30 -50.12
CA LEU A 536 43.77 -17.18 -51.04
C LEU A 536 44.34 -15.92 -50.35
N LYS A 537 44.41 -15.88 -49.00
CA LYS A 537 44.80 -14.68 -48.23
C LYS A 537 46.03 -14.79 -47.33
N ILE A 538 46.46 -15.96 -46.85
CA ILE A 538 47.31 -16.03 -45.64
C ILE A 538 48.58 -16.88 -45.82
N SER A 539 49.70 -16.43 -45.22
CA SER A 539 51.01 -17.13 -45.24
C SER A 539 51.71 -17.34 -43.87
N ASP A 540 51.22 -16.77 -42.75
CA ASP A 540 51.86 -16.86 -41.41
C ASP A 540 50.98 -17.59 -40.34
N GLU A 541 51.58 -18.09 -39.26
CA GLU A 541 50.93 -18.81 -38.14
C GLU A 541 50.04 -17.92 -37.26
N GLU A 542 50.36 -16.64 -37.10
CA GLU A 542 49.53 -15.70 -36.34
C GLU A 542 48.20 -15.42 -37.06
N GLU A 543 48.25 -15.26 -38.38
CA GLU A 543 47.05 -15.13 -39.23
C GLU A 543 46.21 -16.43 -39.23
N LYS A 544 46.83 -17.60 -39.06
CA LYS A 544 46.11 -18.88 -38.92
C LYS A 544 45.36 -18.98 -37.60
N ALA A 545 45.95 -18.57 -36.48
CA ALA A 545 45.27 -18.59 -35.18
C ALA A 545 44.03 -17.68 -35.18
N GLU A 546 44.15 -16.50 -35.80
CA GLU A 546 43.07 -15.54 -35.97
C GLU A 546 41.96 -16.08 -36.91
N GLU A 547 42.31 -16.80 -37.96
CA GLU A 547 41.31 -17.43 -38.84
C GLU A 547 40.56 -18.57 -38.14
N HIS A 548 41.25 -19.40 -37.33
CA HIS A 548 40.59 -20.40 -36.49
C HIS A 548 39.65 -19.76 -35.46
N TYR A 549 40.01 -18.57 -34.92
CA TYR A 549 39.14 -17.83 -34.00
C TYR A 549 37.89 -17.33 -34.71
N LYS A 550 38.04 -16.72 -35.89
CA LYS A 550 36.91 -16.28 -36.73
C LYS A 550 35.99 -17.43 -37.12
N LEU A 551 36.56 -18.60 -37.43
CA LEU A 551 35.80 -19.79 -37.74
C LEU A 551 35.06 -20.32 -36.50
N GLY A 552 35.72 -20.35 -35.35
CA GLY A 552 35.10 -20.66 -34.05
C GLY A 552 33.94 -19.71 -33.73
N TYR A 553 34.10 -18.42 -33.99
CA TYR A 553 33.06 -17.42 -33.82
C TYR A 553 31.89 -17.58 -34.80
N GLU A 554 32.18 -17.87 -36.07
CA GLU A 554 31.14 -18.16 -37.06
C GLU A 554 30.32 -19.37 -36.63
N PHE A 555 30.96 -20.47 -36.19
CA PHE A 555 30.24 -21.66 -35.73
C PHE A 555 29.47 -21.44 -34.43
N TYR A 556 29.99 -20.63 -33.50
CA TYR A 556 29.25 -20.20 -32.31
C TYR A 556 27.97 -19.45 -32.70
N SER A 557 28.07 -18.50 -33.63
CA SER A 557 26.92 -17.71 -34.12
C SER A 557 25.86 -18.55 -34.84
N LEU A 558 26.28 -19.69 -35.37
CA LEU A 558 25.44 -20.67 -36.04
C LEU A 558 24.88 -21.74 -35.08
N ASN A 559 25.07 -21.58 -33.77
CA ASN A 559 24.69 -22.51 -32.70
C ASN A 559 25.31 -23.92 -32.83
N ASN A 560 26.39 -24.07 -33.59
CA ASN A 560 27.13 -25.33 -33.70
C ASN A 560 28.33 -25.32 -32.75
N TYR A 561 28.03 -25.50 -31.47
CA TYR A 561 29.00 -25.35 -30.39
C TYR A 561 30.12 -26.40 -30.44
N ASP A 562 29.86 -27.63 -30.90
CA ASP A 562 30.89 -28.67 -30.95
C ASP A 562 32.03 -28.33 -31.92
N VAL A 563 31.68 -27.80 -33.10
CA VAL A 563 32.69 -27.36 -34.07
C VAL A 563 33.34 -26.05 -33.63
N ALA A 564 32.57 -25.13 -33.05
CA ALA A 564 33.12 -23.90 -32.47
C ALA A 564 34.20 -24.23 -31.42
N ILE A 565 33.91 -25.16 -30.50
CA ILE A 565 34.85 -25.64 -29.48
C ILE A 565 36.10 -26.24 -30.12
N GLU A 566 35.97 -27.04 -31.19
CA GLU A 566 37.11 -27.62 -31.92
C GLU A 566 38.04 -26.54 -32.48
N GLU A 567 37.48 -25.54 -33.15
CA GLU A 567 38.23 -24.46 -33.79
C GLU A 567 38.82 -23.48 -32.75
N LEU A 568 38.09 -23.16 -31.69
CA LEU A 568 38.59 -22.32 -30.60
C LEU A 568 39.72 -23.00 -29.82
N LYS A 569 39.68 -24.33 -29.65
CA LYS A 569 40.80 -25.11 -29.11
C LYS A 569 42.01 -25.07 -30.04
N LYS A 570 41.83 -25.11 -31.37
CA LYS A 570 42.93 -24.92 -32.34
C LYS A 570 43.55 -23.53 -32.22
N THR A 571 42.73 -22.47 -32.08
CA THR A 571 43.23 -21.12 -31.78
C THR A 571 44.08 -21.12 -30.51
N LEU A 572 43.58 -21.69 -29.41
CA LEU A 572 44.29 -21.69 -28.13
C LEU A 572 45.53 -22.60 -28.10
N ASN A 573 45.59 -23.61 -28.98
CA ASN A 573 46.80 -24.39 -29.20
C ASN A 573 47.89 -23.61 -29.94
N LEU A 574 47.49 -22.78 -30.91
CA LEU A 574 48.41 -21.92 -31.67
C LEU A 574 48.83 -20.67 -30.88
N LYS A 575 47.89 -20.07 -30.14
CA LYS A 575 48.06 -18.88 -29.31
C LYS A 575 47.36 -19.09 -27.97
N SER A 576 48.12 -19.54 -26.98
CA SER A 576 47.58 -19.89 -25.66
C SER A 576 46.95 -18.71 -24.90
N ASN A 577 47.43 -17.48 -25.15
CA ASN A 577 46.86 -16.25 -24.61
C ASN A 577 46.04 -15.52 -25.70
N HIS A 578 44.81 -15.97 -25.89
CA HIS A 578 43.84 -15.33 -26.77
C HIS A 578 42.52 -15.11 -26.00
N PRO A 579 42.28 -13.90 -25.45
CA PRO A 579 41.12 -13.62 -24.61
C PRO A 579 39.78 -13.92 -25.29
N GLY A 580 39.58 -13.44 -26.53
CA GLY A 580 38.33 -13.67 -27.27
C GLY A 580 38.02 -15.16 -27.48
N ALA A 581 39.03 -15.98 -27.79
CA ALA A 581 38.84 -17.42 -27.98
C ALA A 581 38.52 -18.16 -26.69
N ARG A 582 39.11 -17.76 -25.54
CA ARG A 582 38.76 -18.31 -24.23
C ARG A 582 37.37 -17.93 -23.78
N PHE A 583 37.02 -16.65 -23.92
CA PHE A 583 35.67 -16.16 -23.60
C PHE A 583 34.62 -16.93 -24.39
N LEU A 584 34.79 -17.01 -25.71
CA LEU A 584 33.85 -17.69 -26.58
C LEU A 584 33.78 -19.20 -26.35
N LEU A 585 34.90 -19.81 -25.93
CA LEU A 585 34.91 -21.20 -25.51
C LEU A 585 34.08 -21.41 -24.24
N GLY A 586 34.18 -20.47 -23.28
CA GLY A 586 33.31 -20.41 -22.10
C GLY A 586 31.84 -20.30 -22.47
N GLU A 587 31.48 -19.38 -23.38
CA GLU A 587 30.11 -19.22 -23.90
C GLU A 587 29.60 -20.49 -24.59
N CYS A 588 30.42 -21.16 -25.40
CA CYS A 588 30.05 -22.43 -26.04
C CYS A 588 29.69 -23.49 -24.99
N TYR A 589 30.52 -23.65 -23.95
CA TYR A 589 30.22 -24.58 -22.86
C TYR A 589 28.97 -24.16 -22.06
N PHE A 590 28.75 -22.85 -21.89
CA PHE A 590 27.58 -22.33 -21.20
C PHE A 590 26.28 -22.68 -21.96
N GLN A 591 26.26 -22.49 -23.28
CA GLN A 591 25.10 -22.84 -24.12
C GLN A 591 24.84 -24.35 -24.17
N LYS A 592 25.88 -25.17 -23.99
CA LYS A 592 25.76 -26.63 -23.85
C LYS A 592 25.34 -27.09 -22.45
N GLU A 593 25.05 -26.17 -21.52
CA GLU A 593 24.76 -26.44 -20.11
C GLU A 593 25.92 -27.13 -19.35
N GLU A 594 27.13 -27.11 -19.93
CA GLU A 594 28.36 -27.63 -19.34
C GLU A 594 28.98 -26.58 -18.39
N TYR A 595 28.19 -26.11 -17.40
CA TYR A 595 28.51 -24.93 -16.57
C TYR A 595 29.83 -25.03 -15.80
N GLN A 596 30.29 -26.24 -15.48
CA GLN A 596 31.60 -26.45 -14.83
C GLN A 596 32.76 -26.10 -15.76
N LEU A 597 32.67 -26.48 -17.04
CA LEU A 597 33.70 -26.19 -18.03
C LEU A 597 33.64 -24.71 -18.45
N ALA A 598 32.44 -24.15 -18.58
CA ALA A 598 32.25 -22.73 -18.81
C ALA A 598 32.89 -21.89 -17.70
N GLN A 599 32.58 -22.22 -16.44
CA GLN A 599 33.15 -21.55 -15.26
C GLN A 599 34.68 -21.61 -15.26
N LEU A 600 35.29 -22.74 -15.62
CA LEU A 600 36.73 -22.90 -15.68
C LEU A 600 37.38 -21.97 -16.74
N GLU A 601 36.80 -21.89 -17.94
CA GLU A 601 37.34 -21.04 -19.00
C GLU A 601 37.14 -19.54 -18.70
N TYR A 602 36.01 -19.14 -18.10
CA TYR A 602 35.85 -17.77 -17.60
C TYR A 602 36.84 -17.46 -16.48
N GLU A 603 37.05 -18.37 -15.54
CA GLU A 603 37.99 -18.17 -14.42
C GLU A 603 39.42 -17.98 -14.92
N ARG A 604 39.82 -18.77 -15.92
CA ARG A 604 41.12 -18.62 -16.58
C ARG A 604 41.33 -17.25 -17.20
N LEU A 605 40.27 -16.61 -17.70
CA LEU A 605 40.31 -15.26 -18.25
C LEU A 605 40.41 -14.20 -17.14
N ILE A 606 39.74 -14.44 -16.01
CA ILE A 606 39.75 -13.55 -14.82
C ILE A 606 41.11 -13.59 -14.10
N THR A 607 41.79 -14.74 -14.08
CA THR A 607 43.06 -14.94 -13.37
C THR A 607 44.31 -14.50 -14.13
N ASP A 608 44.18 -14.16 -15.42
CA ASP A 608 45.33 -13.66 -16.20
C ASP A 608 45.73 -12.25 -15.73
N LEU A 609 47.02 -11.92 -15.74
CA LEU A 609 47.57 -10.73 -15.07
C LEU A 609 47.17 -9.39 -15.73
N GLU A 610 46.68 -9.41 -16.97
CA GLU A 610 46.23 -8.24 -17.72
C GLU A 610 44.70 -8.26 -17.89
N LYS A 611 44.02 -7.28 -17.27
CA LYS A 611 42.60 -7.02 -17.52
C LYS A 611 42.41 -6.73 -19.01
N ASN A 612 41.61 -7.54 -19.68
CA ASN A 612 41.27 -7.42 -21.09
C ASN A 612 39.79 -7.05 -21.27
N GLU A 613 39.38 -6.80 -22.52
CA GLU A 613 38.04 -6.35 -22.89
C GLU A 613 36.90 -7.33 -22.55
N TYR A 614 37.19 -8.59 -22.22
CA TYR A 614 36.20 -9.61 -21.86
C TYR A 614 36.17 -9.92 -20.36
N THR A 615 36.92 -9.17 -19.53
CA THR A 615 37.11 -9.51 -18.11
C THR A 615 35.82 -9.34 -17.31
N ASP A 616 35.05 -8.28 -17.57
CA ASP A 616 33.74 -8.04 -16.95
C ASP A 616 32.67 -9.00 -17.48
N ASP A 617 32.64 -9.29 -18.78
CA ASP A 617 31.79 -10.35 -19.34
C ASP A 617 32.07 -11.72 -18.68
N ALA A 618 33.35 -12.10 -18.55
CA ALA A 618 33.74 -13.35 -17.91
C ALA A 618 33.41 -13.37 -16.41
N LEU A 619 33.50 -12.24 -15.69
CA LEU A 619 33.04 -12.16 -14.29
C LEU A 619 31.53 -12.39 -14.18
N LEU A 620 30.73 -11.82 -15.09
CA LEU A 620 29.29 -12.02 -15.14
C LEU A 620 28.95 -13.49 -15.47
N GLY A 621 29.58 -14.05 -16.51
CA GLY A 621 29.42 -15.44 -16.94
C GLY A 621 29.83 -16.44 -15.86
N SER A 622 30.99 -16.24 -15.23
CA SER A 622 31.49 -17.06 -14.12
C SER A 622 30.54 -17.04 -12.92
N GLY A 623 30.12 -15.83 -12.50
CA GLY A 623 29.15 -15.68 -11.41
C GLY A 623 27.82 -16.38 -11.72
N TRP A 624 27.35 -16.30 -12.96
CA TRP A 624 26.11 -16.95 -13.37
C TRP A 624 26.23 -18.47 -13.45
N CYS A 625 27.35 -19.01 -13.95
CA CYS A 625 27.63 -20.45 -13.89
C CYS A 625 27.61 -20.95 -12.45
N LEU A 626 28.27 -20.24 -11.53
CA LEU A 626 28.30 -20.59 -10.12
C LEU A 626 26.91 -20.57 -9.49
N TYR A 627 26.06 -19.61 -9.86
CA TYR A 627 24.66 -19.57 -9.45
C TYR A 627 23.89 -20.81 -9.92
N LEU A 628 24.01 -21.16 -11.21
CA LEU A 628 23.32 -22.33 -11.79
C LEU A 628 23.82 -23.66 -11.20
N LEU A 629 25.10 -23.73 -10.81
CA LEU A 629 25.69 -24.85 -10.08
C LEU A 629 25.30 -24.91 -8.59
N GLY A 630 24.52 -23.95 -8.09
CA GLY A 630 24.11 -23.87 -6.68
C GLY A 630 25.15 -23.27 -5.73
N ASN A 631 26.30 -22.84 -6.24
CA ASN A 631 27.38 -22.20 -5.47
C ASN A 631 27.13 -20.69 -5.29
N TYR A 632 25.99 -20.35 -4.68
CA TYR A 632 25.53 -18.96 -4.58
C TYR A 632 26.53 -18.02 -3.90
N GLN A 633 27.24 -18.49 -2.86
CA GLN A 633 28.23 -17.68 -2.14
C GLN A 633 29.41 -17.26 -3.04
N GLN A 634 29.89 -18.13 -3.92
CA GLN A 634 30.96 -17.77 -4.85
C GLN A 634 30.42 -16.90 -6.00
N ALA A 635 29.16 -17.10 -6.40
CA ALA A 635 28.50 -16.25 -7.38
C ALA A 635 28.44 -14.78 -6.92
N THR A 636 28.09 -14.54 -5.64
CA THR A 636 28.04 -13.16 -5.08
C THR A 636 29.42 -12.50 -5.11
N GLU A 637 30.50 -13.24 -4.81
CA GLU A 637 31.86 -12.73 -4.89
C GLU A 637 32.23 -12.27 -6.31
N LYS A 638 31.85 -13.04 -7.35
CA LYS A 638 32.13 -12.68 -8.75
C LYS A 638 31.33 -11.45 -9.20
N PHE A 639 30.03 -11.39 -8.88
CA PHE A 639 29.22 -10.22 -9.22
C PHE A 639 29.67 -8.95 -8.47
N LEU A 640 30.02 -9.06 -7.18
CA LEU A 640 30.60 -7.95 -6.42
C LEU A 640 31.93 -7.48 -7.02
N LYS A 641 32.78 -8.42 -7.43
CA LYS A 641 34.06 -8.09 -8.08
C LYS A 641 33.84 -7.31 -9.38
N LEU A 642 32.85 -7.69 -10.20
CA LEU A 642 32.46 -6.94 -11.40
C LEU A 642 32.02 -5.52 -11.04
N ILE A 643 31.08 -5.38 -10.11
CA ILE A 643 30.50 -4.08 -9.72
C ILE A 643 31.59 -3.14 -9.15
N ASN A 644 32.51 -3.67 -8.35
CA ASN A 644 33.54 -2.87 -7.69
C ASN A 644 34.72 -2.52 -8.61
N GLU A 645 35.17 -3.46 -9.45
CA GLU A 645 36.34 -3.26 -10.30
C GLU A 645 36.01 -2.63 -11.66
N PHE A 646 34.75 -2.72 -12.13
CA PHE A 646 34.28 -2.21 -13.42
C PHE A 646 32.95 -1.42 -13.28
N PRO A 647 32.91 -0.34 -12.48
CA PRO A 647 31.67 0.37 -12.16
C PRO A 647 31.00 1.08 -13.35
N GLU A 648 31.74 1.34 -14.43
CA GLU A 648 31.26 1.97 -15.67
C GLU A 648 30.81 0.93 -16.73
N SER A 649 30.93 -0.37 -16.45
CA SER A 649 30.49 -1.43 -17.38
C SER A 649 28.97 -1.40 -17.54
N ASN A 650 28.50 -1.60 -18.78
CA ASN A 650 27.07 -1.75 -19.09
C ASN A 650 26.46 -3.01 -18.44
N LEU A 651 27.29 -3.94 -17.98
CA LEU A 651 26.89 -5.18 -17.30
C LEU A 651 26.59 -4.98 -15.81
N VAL A 652 26.95 -3.83 -15.21
CA VAL A 652 26.74 -3.57 -13.78
C VAL A 652 25.28 -3.74 -13.39
N LEU A 653 24.34 -3.28 -14.22
CA LEU A 653 22.90 -3.46 -13.97
C LEU A 653 22.53 -4.94 -13.87
N GLN A 654 22.98 -5.77 -14.83
CA GLN A 654 22.71 -7.21 -14.81
C GLN A 654 23.42 -7.92 -13.64
N ALA A 655 24.65 -7.50 -13.32
CA ALA A 655 25.42 -8.03 -12.20
C ALA A 655 24.74 -7.72 -10.86
N THR A 656 24.24 -6.50 -10.65
CA THR A 656 23.52 -6.11 -9.44
C THR A 656 22.22 -6.90 -9.29
N TYR A 657 21.46 -7.08 -10.38
CA TYR A 657 20.27 -7.94 -10.37
C TYR A 657 20.60 -9.41 -10.00
N LYS A 658 21.59 -10.01 -10.66
CA LYS A 658 22.02 -11.40 -10.36
C LYS A 658 22.62 -11.53 -8.96
N LEU A 659 23.25 -10.47 -8.44
CA LEU A 659 23.75 -10.39 -7.08
C LEU A 659 22.59 -10.41 -6.06
N SER A 660 21.56 -9.58 -6.26
CA SER A 660 20.34 -9.61 -5.44
C SER A 660 19.71 -11.00 -5.41
N LYS A 661 19.56 -11.62 -6.58
CA LYS A 661 19.03 -12.99 -6.72
C LYS A 661 19.88 -14.00 -5.95
N SER A 662 21.20 -13.85 -5.99
CA SER A 662 22.14 -14.76 -5.31
C SER A 662 22.07 -14.60 -3.79
N TYR A 663 22.04 -13.37 -3.26
CA TYR A 663 21.88 -13.12 -1.83
C TYR A 663 20.55 -13.64 -1.30
N PHE A 664 19.47 -13.44 -2.06
CA PHE A 664 18.16 -13.96 -1.71
C PHE A 664 18.19 -15.49 -1.57
N ARG A 665 18.86 -16.21 -2.48
CA ARG A 665 19.00 -17.68 -2.43
C ARG A 665 19.85 -18.18 -1.27
N ILE A 666 20.81 -17.40 -0.80
CA ILE A 666 21.61 -17.69 0.40
C ILE A 666 20.80 -17.42 1.69
N LYS A 667 19.64 -16.76 1.57
CA LYS A 667 18.82 -16.24 2.69
C LYS A 667 19.53 -15.16 3.51
N ASP A 668 20.48 -14.45 2.89
CA ASP A 668 21.07 -13.22 3.48
C ASP A 668 20.12 -12.05 3.16
N TYR A 669 19.02 -11.99 3.92
CA TYR A 669 17.96 -11.01 3.68
C TYR A 669 18.45 -9.57 3.90
N SER A 670 19.37 -9.35 4.84
CA SER A 670 19.96 -8.02 5.09
C SER A 670 20.66 -7.48 3.85
N LYS A 671 21.55 -8.27 3.24
CA LYS A 671 22.23 -7.85 2.01
C LYS A 671 21.32 -7.81 0.80
N THR A 672 20.33 -8.69 0.74
CA THR A 672 19.32 -8.64 -0.33
C THR A 672 18.57 -7.31 -0.32
N VAL A 673 18.12 -6.84 0.85
CA VAL A 673 17.47 -5.53 1.00
C VAL A 673 18.39 -4.39 0.55
N GLU A 674 19.65 -4.41 1.00
CA GLU A 674 20.66 -3.39 0.64
C GLU A 674 20.84 -3.28 -0.88
N VAL A 675 21.14 -4.40 -1.55
CA VAL A 675 21.43 -4.42 -2.99
C VAL A 675 20.17 -4.15 -3.83
N CYS A 676 19.00 -4.67 -3.45
CA CYS A 676 17.74 -4.36 -4.12
C CYS A 676 17.37 -2.87 -4.02
N LYS A 677 17.58 -2.25 -2.86
CA LYS A 677 17.39 -0.80 -2.70
C LYS A 677 18.33 0.00 -3.57
N GLU A 678 19.62 -0.34 -3.54
CA GLU A 678 20.63 0.31 -4.40
C GLU A 678 20.24 0.21 -5.88
N PHE A 679 19.76 -0.95 -6.32
CA PHE A 679 19.27 -1.15 -7.68
C PHE A 679 18.12 -0.19 -8.02
N LEU A 680 17.11 -0.10 -7.15
CA LEU A 680 15.94 0.78 -7.36
C LEU A 680 16.29 2.27 -7.30
N GLU A 681 17.24 2.66 -6.45
CA GLU A 681 17.71 4.06 -6.33
C GLU A 681 18.58 4.50 -7.51
N LYS A 682 19.46 3.61 -7.97
CA LYS A 682 20.41 3.89 -9.07
C LYS A 682 19.73 3.83 -10.44
N TYR A 683 18.68 3.02 -10.60
CA TYR A 683 17.99 2.79 -11.88
C TYR A 683 16.47 3.08 -11.82
N PRO A 684 16.02 4.30 -11.43
CA PRO A 684 14.60 4.59 -11.19
C PRO A 684 13.73 4.62 -12.46
N GLN A 685 14.34 4.71 -13.65
CA GLN A 685 13.66 4.74 -14.95
C GLN A 685 13.64 3.36 -15.64
N TYR A 686 14.26 2.34 -15.04
CA TYR A 686 14.33 1.01 -15.64
C TYR A 686 12.97 0.30 -15.57
N GLN A 687 12.53 -0.30 -16.68
CA GLN A 687 11.23 -0.96 -16.82
C GLN A 687 11.35 -2.41 -17.33
N GLY A 688 12.51 -3.05 -17.16
CA GLY A 688 12.69 -4.46 -17.54
C GLY A 688 11.97 -5.43 -16.59
N PRO A 689 11.64 -6.66 -17.03
CA PRO A 689 10.94 -7.67 -16.21
C PRO A 689 11.67 -8.02 -14.91
N GLU A 690 12.99 -7.81 -14.86
CA GLU A 690 13.82 -7.98 -13.67
C GLU A 690 13.36 -7.12 -12.49
N ILE A 691 12.72 -5.98 -12.73
CA ILE A 691 12.26 -5.08 -11.66
C ILE A 691 11.14 -5.70 -10.83
N GLU A 692 10.29 -6.52 -11.45
CA GLU A 692 9.21 -7.25 -10.78
C GLU A 692 9.79 -8.26 -9.78
N GLU A 693 10.81 -9.02 -10.21
CA GLU A 693 11.54 -9.96 -9.35
C GLU A 693 12.31 -9.25 -8.22
N ILE A 694 12.89 -8.06 -8.48
CA ILE A 694 13.57 -7.26 -7.46
C ILE A 694 12.61 -6.82 -6.36
N TYR A 695 11.45 -6.27 -6.72
CA TYR A 695 10.42 -5.90 -5.74
C TYR A 695 9.92 -7.13 -4.96
N PHE A 696 9.75 -8.27 -5.63
CA PHE A 696 9.34 -9.52 -5.00
C PHE A 696 10.35 -10.00 -3.95
N TRP A 697 11.64 -10.10 -4.30
CA TRP A 697 12.69 -10.49 -3.34
C TRP A 697 12.89 -9.47 -2.23
N LEU A 698 12.73 -8.17 -2.53
CA LEU A 698 12.79 -7.12 -1.52
C LEU A 698 11.68 -7.29 -0.48
N GLY A 699 10.43 -7.48 -0.92
CA GLY A 699 9.28 -7.71 -0.03
C GLY A 699 9.43 -8.99 0.80
N GLN A 700 9.89 -10.08 0.19
CA GLN A 700 10.14 -11.34 0.92
C GLN A 700 11.32 -11.23 1.90
N SER A 701 12.36 -10.48 1.55
CA SER A 701 13.48 -10.24 2.46
C SER A 701 13.05 -9.39 3.65
N TYR A 702 12.19 -8.40 3.44
CA TYR A 702 11.59 -7.65 4.53
C TYR A 702 10.73 -8.51 5.45
N LEU A 703 9.90 -9.40 4.90
CA LEU A 703 9.19 -10.42 5.68
C LEU A 703 10.15 -11.29 6.51
N GLY A 704 11.24 -11.75 5.90
CA GLY A 704 12.26 -12.57 6.55
C GLY A 704 13.04 -11.85 7.65
N LEU A 705 13.10 -10.52 7.62
CA LEU A 705 13.69 -9.65 8.64
C LEU A 705 12.66 -9.15 9.68
N GLU A 706 11.42 -9.65 9.63
CA GLU A 706 10.30 -9.23 10.47
C GLU A 706 9.93 -7.73 10.32
N GLN A 707 10.31 -7.11 9.20
CA GLN A 707 9.99 -5.73 8.82
C GLN A 707 8.67 -5.71 8.05
N TYR A 708 7.57 -5.98 8.77
CA TYR A 708 6.27 -6.26 8.16
C TYR A 708 5.64 -5.05 7.45
N GLN A 709 5.87 -3.84 7.95
CA GLN A 709 5.32 -2.63 7.31
C GLN A 709 5.98 -2.38 5.96
N GLU A 710 7.32 -2.45 5.90
CA GLU A 710 8.09 -2.27 4.68
C GLU A 710 7.80 -3.37 3.66
N ALA A 711 7.60 -4.61 4.12
CA ALA A 711 7.17 -5.70 3.26
C ALA A 711 5.80 -5.40 2.62
N GLU A 712 4.82 -4.95 3.41
CA GLU A 712 3.49 -4.59 2.90
C GLU A 712 3.55 -3.46 1.87
N GLU A 713 4.26 -2.38 2.17
CA GLU A 713 4.44 -1.24 1.25
C GLU A 713 5.12 -1.66 -0.06
N THR A 714 6.12 -2.54 0.03
CA THR A 714 6.84 -3.06 -1.13
C THR A 714 5.94 -3.93 -2.01
N PHE A 715 5.18 -4.85 -1.42
CA PHE A 715 4.23 -5.68 -2.17
C PHE A 715 3.06 -4.85 -2.72
N ALA A 716 2.54 -3.87 -1.98
CA ALA A 716 1.52 -2.95 -2.46
C ALA A 716 1.99 -2.18 -3.71
N ARG A 717 3.25 -1.76 -3.70
CA ARG A 717 3.87 -1.07 -4.84
C ARG A 717 4.08 -2.00 -6.03
N LEU A 718 4.55 -3.23 -5.79
CA LEU A 718 4.66 -4.26 -6.83
C LEU A 718 3.30 -4.51 -7.51
N SER A 719 2.26 -4.73 -6.73
CA SER A 719 0.93 -5.00 -7.27
C SER A 719 0.28 -3.84 -8.01
N SER A 720 0.53 -2.60 -7.55
CA SER A 720 0.01 -1.40 -8.19
C SER A 720 0.70 -1.10 -9.52
N LEU A 721 2.02 -1.30 -9.58
CA LEU A 721 2.82 -1.01 -10.77
C LEU A 721 2.78 -2.14 -11.81
N TYR A 722 2.67 -3.39 -11.36
CA TYR A 722 2.79 -4.59 -12.19
C TYR A 722 1.65 -5.59 -11.90
N PRO A 723 0.40 -5.25 -12.23
CA PRO A 723 -0.76 -6.12 -11.96
C PRO A 723 -0.74 -7.44 -12.73
N ASP A 724 0.01 -7.51 -13.84
CA ASP A 724 0.14 -8.71 -14.69
C ASP A 724 1.33 -9.62 -14.28
N PHE A 725 2.00 -9.34 -13.16
CA PHE A 725 3.13 -10.14 -12.69
C PHE A 725 2.73 -11.61 -12.47
N THR A 726 3.56 -12.54 -12.94
CA THR A 726 3.24 -13.99 -12.90
C THR A 726 2.92 -14.52 -11.51
N LEU A 727 3.53 -13.97 -10.45
CA LEU A 727 3.30 -14.35 -9.06
C LEU A 727 2.39 -13.35 -8.31
N ILE A 728 1.59 -12.54 -9.00
CA ILE A 728 0.77 -11.49 -8.37
C ILE A 728 -0.17 -12.01 -7.27
N LYS A 729 -0.73 -13.21 -7.44
CA LYS A 729 -1.59 -13.84 -6.43
C LYS A 729 -0.80 -14.21 -5.16
N GLU A 730 0.44 -14.67 -5.33
CA GLU A 730 1.36 -14.93 -4.22
C GLU A 730 1.77 -13.62 -3.54
N VAL A 731 2.02 -12.57 -4.31
CA VAL A 731 2.31 -11.22 -3.78
C VAL A 731 1.17 -10.70 -2.91
N GLU A 732 -0.08 -10.80 -3.35
CA GLU A 732 -1.24 -10.35 -2.55
C GLU A 732 -1.43 -11.20 -1.28
N TYR A 733 -1.14 -12.49 -1.34
CA TYR A 733 -1.11 -13.33 -0.13
C TYR A 733 0.00 -12.91 0.84
N LEU A 734 1.25 -12.74 0.36
CA LEU A 734 2.38 -12.32 1.20
C LEU A 734 2.17 -10.92 1.77
N ARG A 735 1.55 -10.02 1.01
CA ARG A 735 1.11 -8.70 1.48
C ARG A 735 0.09 -8.82 2.61
N SER A 736 -0.91 -9.68 2.44
CA SER A 736 -1.91 -9.95 3.46
C SER A 736 -1.30 -10.60 4.71
N LEU A 737 -0.29 -11.45 4.54
CA LEU A 737 0.50 -12.03 5.62
C LEU A 737 1.31 -10.96 6.36
N SER A 738 1.92 -10.00 5.65
CA SER A 738 2.58 -8.84 6.25
C SER A 738 1.61 -8.00 7.09
N LEU A 739 0.39 -7.76 6.58
CA LEU A 739 -0.67 -7.07 7.33
C LEU A 739 -1.08 -7.84 8.58
N PHE A 740 -1.26 -9.15 8.47
CA PHE A 740 -1.57 -10.02 9.61
C PHE A 740 -0.47 -9.98 10.68
N LYS A 741 0.80 -10.09 10.28
CA LYS A 741 1.96 -10.07 11.18
C LYS A 741 2.20 -8.71 11.83
N SER A 742 1.74 -7.63 11.21
CA SER A 742 1.72 -6.27 11.78
C SER A 742 0.45 -5.97 12.58
N GLU A 743 -0.37 -6.98 12.90
CA GLU A 743 -1.64 -6.87 13.65
C GLU A 743 -2.72 -6.01 12.97
N ARG A 744 -2.54 -5.65 11.69
CA ARG A 744 -3.49 -4.89 10.86
C ARG A 744 -4.57 -5.81 10.26
N TYR A 745 -5.26 -6.56 11.11
CA TYR A 745 -6.17 -7.64 10.70
C TYR A 745 -7.31 -7.17 9.79
N GLN A 746 -7.88 -5.99 10.05
CA GLN A 746 -9.01 -5.49 9.27
C GLN A 746 -8.62 -5.20 7.81
N GLU A 747 -7.41 -4.70 7.58
CA GLU A 747 -6.89 -4.44 6.23
C GLU A 747 -6.52 -5.75 5.52
N ALA A 748 -5.94 -6.71 6.27
CA ALA A 748 -5.66 -8.05 5.75
C ALA A 748 -6.94 -8.74 5.27
N ILE A 749 -8.04 -8.63 6.04
CA ILE A 749 -9.35 -9.23 5.69
C ILE A 749 -9.83 -8.74 4.33
N VAL A 750 -9.81 -7.42 4.07
CA VAL A 750 -10.29 -6.87 2.79
C VAL A 750 -9.50 -7.45 1.62
N ARG A 751 -8.18 -7.54 1.74
CA ARG A 751 -7.31 -8.09 0.69
C ARG A 751 -7.48 -9.58 0.49
N LEU A 752 -7.66 -10.33 1.57
CA LEU A 752 -7.90 -11.77 1.51
C LEU A 752 -9.26 -12.08 0.88
N GLU A 753 -10.31 -11.31 1.18
CA GLU A 753 -11.63 -11.43 0.54
C GLU A 753 -11.56 -11.13 -0.96
N GLU A 754 -10.82 -10.08 -1.37
CA GLU A 754 -10.55 -9.78 -2.79
C GLU A 754 -9.82 -10.93 -3.49
N LEU A 755 -8.78 -11.49 -2.86
CA LEU A 755 -7.99 -12.60 -3.39
C LEU A 755 -8.83 -13.88 -3.57
N MET A 756 -9.73 -14.17 -2.64
CA MET A 756 -10.62 -15.33 -2.73
C MET A 756 -11.67 -15.18 -3.84
N ALA A 757 -12.14 -13.94 -4.11
CA ALA A 757 -13.14 -13.65 -5.14
C ALA A 757 -12.61 -13.73 -6.59
N ALA A 758 -11.30 -13.68 -6.79
CA ALA A 758 -10.68 -13.74 -8.13
C ALA A 758 -10.74 -15.16 -8.76
N GLU A 759 -11.01 -15.26 -10.07
CA GLU A 759 -11.10 -16.56 -10.78
C GLU A 759 -9.75 -17.31 -10.86
N GLY A 760 -9.80 -18.65 -10.78
CA GLY A 760 -8.66 -19.58 -10.89
C GLY A 760 -8.45 -20.49 -9.66
N GLU A 761 -7.97 -21.71 -9.89
CA GLU A 761 -7.61 -22.71 -8.85
C GLU A 761 -6.12 -22.61 -8.48
N GLY A 762 -5.78 -22.88 -7.21
CA GLY A 762 -4.39 -22.98 -6.71
C GLY A 762 -4.30 -23.00 -5.18
N SER A 763 -3.26 -23.64 -4.63
CA SER A 763 -3.09 -23.84 -3.16
C SER A 763 -2.99 -22.54 -2.34
N SER A 764 -2.73 -21.40 -3.00
CA SER A 764 -2.73 -20.08 -2.37
C SER A 764 -4.12 -19.62 -1.89
N LYS A 765 -5.21 -20.17 -2.43
CA LYS A 765 -6.58 -19.82 -1.99
C LYS A 765 -6.91 -20.40 -0.62
N ASP A 766 -6.56 -21.66 -0.37
CA ASP A 766 -6.82 -22.31 0.92
C ASP A 766 -5.97 -21.67 2.02
N GLU A 767 -4.70 -21.33 1.71
CA GLU A 767 -3.84 -20.58 2.63
C GLU A 767 -4.37 -19.18 2.94
N ALA A 768 -4.89 -18.47 1.93
CA ALA A 768 -5.51 -17.17 2.11
C ALA A 768 -6.81 -17.26 2.93
N HIS A 769 -7.64 -18.26 2.68
CA HIS A 769 -8.88 -18.50 3.42
C HIS A 769 -8.59 -18.87 4.88
N TYR A 770 -7.56 -19.68 5.13
CA TYR A 770 -7.09 -19.99 6.48
C TYR A 770 -6.57 -18.74 7.19
N LEU A 771 -5.73 -17.92 6.52
CA LEU A 771 -5.24 -16.67 7.08
C LEU A 771 -6.38 -15.70 7.40
N LEU A 772 -7.43 -15.65 6.56
CA LEU A 772 -8.64 -14.88 6.79
C LEU A 772 -9.35 -15.34 8.07
N ALA A 773 -9.49 -16.65 8.27
CA ALA A 773 -10.08 -17.19 9.49
C ALA A 773 -9.25 -16.82 10.73
N ARG A 774 -7.92 -16.81 10.63
CA ARG A 774 -7.03 -16.34 11.71
C ARG A 774 -7.16 -14.84 11.98
N CYS A 775 -7.37 -14.00 10.96
CA CYS A 775 -7.66 -12.59 11.17
C CYS A 775 -8.93 -12.42 12.02
N TRP A 776 -10.01 -13.13 11.68
CA TRP A 776 -11.24 -13.12 12.47
C TRP A 776 -11.04 -13.64 13.89
N LEU A 777 -10.25 -14.70 14.05
CA LEU A 777 -9.93 -15.26 15.36
C LEU A 777 -9.19 -14.26 16.26
N ASN A 778 -8.25 -13.48 15.71
CA ASN A 778 -7.51 -12.46 16.46
C ASN A 778 -8.34 -11.20 16.75
N LEU A 779 -9.32 -10.87 15.91
CA LEU A 779 -10.29 -9.80 16.18
C LEU A 779 -11.37 -10.18 17.21
N GLY A 780 -11.42 -11.44 17.64
CA GLY A 780 -12.44 -11.93 18.58
C GLY A 780 -13.80 -12.23 17.94
N GLU A 781 -13.90 -12.19 16.62
CA GLU A 781 -15.11 -12.50 15.84
C GLU A 781 -15.22 -14.02 15.62
N TYR A 782 -15.38 -14.76 16.71
CA TYR A 782 -15.23 -16.22 16.73
C TYR A 782 -16.22 -16.95 15.81
N ASP A 783 -17.45 -16.48 15.67
CA ASP A 783 -18.46 -17.09 14.78
C ASP A 783 -17.99 -17.10 13.32
N LYS A 784 -17.36 -16.01 12.87
CA LYS A 784 -16.81 -15.92 11.51
C LYS A 784 -15.58 -16.79 11.35
N ALA A 785 -14.69 -16.79 12.34
CA ALA A 785 -13.50 -17.65 12.33
C ALA A 785 -13.88 -19.14 12.23
N ILE A 786 -14.82 -19.58 13.08
CA ILE A 786 -15.34 -20.96 13.10
C ILE A 786 -15.94 -21.31 11.75
N LYS A 787 -16.82 -20.46 11.20
CA LYS A 787 -17.43 -20.73 9.89
C LYS A 787 -16.38 -20.94 8.80
N ASN A 788 -15.39 -20.05 8.70
CA ASN A 788 -14.34 -20.16 7.67
C ASN A 788 -13.46 -21.40 7.88
N LEU A 789 -13.14 -21.75 9.13
CA LEU A 789 -12.35 -22.96 9.44
C LEU A 789 -13.13 -24.25 9.18
N GLU A 790 -14.43 -24.28 9.48
CA GLU A 790 -15.30 -25.42 9.17
C GLU A 790 -15.44 -25.61 7.65
N ASP A 791 -15.69 -24.53 6.91
CA ASP A 791 -15.76 -24.55 5.44
C ASP A 791 -14.48 -25.19 4.86
N LEU A 792 -13.30 -24.79 5.36
CA LEU A 792 -12.01 -25.36 4.95
C LEU A 792 -11.80 -26.83 5.38
N LYS A 793 -12.29 -27.23 6.57
CA LYS A 793 -12.14 -28.60 7.09
C LYS A 793 -12.91 -29.63 6.26
N TYR A 794 -14.03 -29.23 5.65
CA TYR A 794 -14.91 -30.13 4.88
C TYR A 794 -14.59 -30.16 3.38
N ASP A 795 -13.84 -29.19 2.85
CA ASP A 795 -13.30 -29.22 1.49
C ASP A 795 -12.07 -30.14 1.37
N LYS A 796 -11.65 -30.48 0.14
CA LYS A 796 -10.43 -31.28 -0.11
C LYS A 796 -9.15 -30.44 0.14
N THR A 797 -8.89 -30.05 1.37
CA THR A 797 -7.67 -29.34 1.79
C THR A 797 -6.49 -30.29 1.95
N ASP A 798 -5.28 -29.78 1.70
CA ASP A 798 -4.03 -30.50 1.94
C ASP A 798 -3.83 -30.82 3.43
N ASP A 799 -3.26 -32.00 3.72
CA ASP A 799 -3.17 -32.57 5.07
C ASP A 799 -2.35 -31.71 6.04
N TYR A 800 -1.37 -30.95 5.53
CA TYR A 800 -0.57 -29.97 6.31
C TYR A 800 -1.40 -28.77 6.79
N LEU A 801 -2.33 -28.29 5.95
CA LEU A 801 -3.20 -27.18 6.33
C LEU A 801 -4.31 -27.67 7.26
N LEU A 802 -4.80 -28.89 7.04
CA LEU A 802 -5.83 -29.52 7.85
C LEU A 802 -5.43 -29.68 9.32
N GLU A 803 -4.17 -30.03 9.59
CA GLU A 803 -3.58 -30.02 10.94
C GLU A 803 -3.83 -28.66 11.62
N ARG A 804 -3.43 -27.57 10.96
CA ARG A 804 -3.56 -26.20 11.50
C ARG A 804 -5.01 -25.76 11.66
N ILE A 805 -5.86 -26.11 10.71
CA ILE A 805 -7.29 -25.79 10.74
C ILE A 805 -7.97 -26.42 11.96
N ILE A 806 -7.75 -27.71 12.22
CA ILE A 806 -8.39 -28.41 13.35
C ILE A 806 -7.94 -27.80 14.68
N PHE A 807 -6.64 -27.49 14.81
CA PHE A 807 -6.12 -26.81 16.01
C PHE A 807 -6.76 -25.43 16.21
N ASP A 808 -6.74 -24.57 15.19
CA ASP A 808 -7.31 -23.22 15.30
C ASP A 808 -8.84 -23.23 15.45
N LEU A 809 -9.52 -24.28 14.97
CA LEU A 809 -10.96 -24.49 15.17
C LEU A 809 -11.27 -24.84 16.63
N GLY A 810 -10.48 -25.73 17.24
CA GLY A 810 -10.54 -26.00 18.68
C GLY A 810 -10.29 -24.74 19.51
N LEU A 811 -9.30 -23.94 19.12
CA LEU A 811 -8.98 -22.67 19.77
C LEU A 811 -10.09 -21.63 19.62
N ALA A 812 -10.71 -21.54 18.44
CA ALA A 812 -11.83 -20.65 18.18
C ALA A 812 -13.05 -21.02 19.02
N TYR A 813 -13.40 -22.32 19.10
CA TYR A 813 -14.47 -22.81 19.97
C TYR A 813 -14.20 -22.57 21.46
N SER A 814 -12.96 -22.79 21.89
CA SER A 814 -12.53 -22.54 23.28
C SER A 814 -12.75 -21.07 23.68
N ARG A 815 -12.29 -20.14 22.83
CA ARG A 815 -12.39 -18.69 23.04
C ARG A 815 -13.82 -18.15 22.89
N GLN A 816 -14.63 -18.74 22.01
CA GLN A 816 -16.08 -18.47 21.93
C GLN A 816 -16.81 -18.87 23.21
N GLY A 817 -16.25 -19.83 23.97
CA GLY A 817 -16.82 -20.38 25.20
C GLY A 817 -17.54 -21.72 25.02
N ASN A 818 -17.59 -22.26 23.81
CA ASN A 818 -18.14 -23.59 23.52
C ASN A 818 -17.09 -24.67 23.78
N LYS A 819 -16.79 -24.88 25.07
CA LYS A 819 -15.69 -25.74 25.52
C LYS A 819 -15.92 -27.21 25.20
N GLU A 820 -17.18 -27.65 25.10
CA GLU A 820 -17.51 -29.02 24.72
C GLU A 820 -17.08 -29.33 23.29
N LYS A 821 -17.33 -28.41 22.34
CA LYS A 821 -16.83 -28.57 20.97
C LYS A 821 -15.32 -28.43 20.88
N ALA A 822 -14.74 -27.47 21.60
CA ALA A 822 -13.29 -27.29 21.65
C ALA A 822 -12.57 -28.57 22.08
N VAL A 823 -13.10 -29.25 23.11
CA VAL A 823 -12.58 -30.55 23.57
C VAL A 823 -12.59 -31.59 22.45
N LEU A 824 -13.67 -31.70 21.68
CA LEU A 824 -13.77 -32.65 20.58
C LEU A 824 -12.74 -32.37 19.48
N GLU A 825 -12.58 -31.11 19.09
CA GLU A 825 -11.63 -30.71 18.05
C GLU A 825 -10.17 -30.94 18.49
N PHE A 826 -9.82 -30.59 19.73
CA PHE A 826 -8.48 -30.86 20.25
C PHE A 826 -8.21 -32.37 20.41
N GLN A 827 -9.21 -33.17 20.79
CA GLN A 827 -9.08 -34.63 20.82
C GLN A 827 -8.85 -35.21 19.42
N GLU A 828 -9.63 -34.77 18.43
CA GLU A 828 -9.42 -35.15 17.02
C GLU A 828 -8.01 -34.77 16.55
N PHE A 829 -7.54 -33.57 16.89
CA PHE A 829 -6.20 -33.11 16.58
C PHE A 829 -5.12 -34.04 17.16
N ILE A 830 -5.23 -34.37 18.45
CA ILE A 830 -4.26 -35.21 19.16
C ILE A 830 -4.24 -36.64 18.59
N GLU A 831 -5.41 -37.20 18.27
CA GLU A 831 -5.54 -38.53 17.69
C GLU A 831 -4.96 -38.61 16.28
N LYS A 832 -5.20 -37.59 15.45
CA LYS A 832 -4.80 -37.59 14.04
C LYS A 832 -3.35 -37.13 13.82
N TYR A 833 -2.86 -36.21 14.65
CA TYR A 833 -1.53 -35.58 14.48
C TYR A 833 -0.63 -35.68 15.74
N PRO A 834 -0.37 -36.88 16.28
CA PRO A 834 0.38 -37.06 17.53
C PRO A 834 1.87 -36.65 17.43
N GLN A 835 2.40 -36.41 16.23
CA GLN A 835 3.78 -35.96 15.99
C GLN A 835 3.86 -34.46 15.61
N SER A 836 2.75 -33.74 15.67
CA SER A 836 2.70 -32.31 15.37
C SER A 836 3.54 -31.48 16.35
N GLU A 837 4.15 -30.40 15.86
CA GLU A 837 4.79 -29.39 16.72
C GLU A 837 3.78 -28.68 17.65
N LEU A 838 2.50 -28.66 17.29
CA LEU A 838 1.41 -28.05 18.07
C LEU A 838 0.81 -29.01 19.11
N ILE A 839 1.27 -30.26 19.20
CA ILE A 839 0.67 -31.28 20.09
C ILE A 839 0.64 -30.85 21.55
N ASN A 840 1.72 -30.24 22.04
CA ASN A 840 1.80 -29.74 23.42
C ASN A 840 0.82 -28.57 23.64
N SER A 841 0.64 -27.71 22.64
CA SER A 841 -0.33 -26.62 22.68
C SER A 841 -1.76 -27.18 22.72
N ALA A 842 -2.03 -28.26 21.97
CA ALA A 842 -3.34 -28.90 21.93
C ALA A 842 -3.69 -29.55 23.29
N HIS A 843 -2.78 -30.34 23.87
CA HIS A 843 -2.95 -30.89 25.22
C HIS A 843 -3.13 -29.79 26.27
N PHE A 844 -2.41 -28.66 26.13
CA PHE A 844 -2.52 -27.56 27.07
C PHE A 844 -3.89 -26.86 27.02
N GLU A 845 -4.35 -26.49 25.82
CA GLU A 845 -5.66 -25.85 25.64
C GLU A 845 -6.81 -26.80 25.99
N LEU A 846 -6.71 -28.07 25.58
CA LEU A 846 -7.64 -29.12 26.01
C LEU A 846 -7.70 -29.25 27.53
N GLY A 847 -6.54 -29.28 28.19
CA GLY A 847 -6.42 -29.34 29.64
C GLY A 847 -7.09 -28.14 30.34
N LYS A 848 -6.95 -26.92 29.80
CA LYS A 848 -7.62 -25.70 30.29
C LYS A 848 -9.13 -25.76 30.14
N ASP A 849 -9.62 -26.26 29.00
CA ASP A 849 -11.05 -26.41 28.75
C ASP A 849 -11.66 -27.49 29.65
N LEU A 850 -10.98 -28.63 29.82
CA LEU A 850 -11.39 -29.68 30.77
C LEU A 850 -11.39 -29.19 32.21
N TYR A 851 -10.39 -28.39 32.62
CA TYR A 851 -10.35 -27.76 33.95
C TYR A 851 -11.56 -26.84 34.14
N SER A 852 -11.86 -26.01 33.14
CA SER A 852 -13.02 -25.11 33.17
C SER A 852 -14.35 -25.85 33.24
N LEU A 853 -14.46 -27.00 32.57
CA LEU A 853 -15.61 -27.90 32.62
C LEU A 853 -15.65 -28.75 33.90
N LYS A 854 -14.75 -28.50 34.87
CA LYS A 854 -14.60 -29.23 36.14
C LYS A 854 -14.30 -30.72 35.97
N LYS A 855 -13.81 -31.13 34.80
CA LYS A 855 -13.35 -32.50 34.52
C LYS A 855 -11.89 -32.67 34.96
N TYR A 856 -11.61 -32.37 36.23
CA TYR A 856 -10.25 -32.21 36.76
C TYR A 856 -9.34 -33.42 36.53
N LYS A 857 -9.87 -34.65 36.66
CA LYS A 857 -9.08 -35.87 36.43
C LYS A 857 -8.55 -35.99 34.99
N LEU A 858 -9.38 -35.63 34.00
CA LEU A 858 -8.98 -35.62 32.59
C LEU A 858 -8.04 -34.45 32.33
N ALA A 859 -8.32 -33.27 32.90
CA ALA A 859 -7.44 -32.10 32.78
C ALA A 859 -6.01 -32.41 33.25
N ILE A 860 -5.84 -33.10 34.38
CA ILE A 860 -4.52 -33.51 34.89
C ILE A 860 -3.82 -34.46 33.91
N ALA A 861 -4.55 -35.40 33.30
CA ALA A 861 -3.96 -36.35 32.35
C ALA A 861 -3.39 -35.63 31.12
N GLU A 862 -4.17 -34.71 30.53
CA GLU A 862 -3.73 -33.95 29.35
C GLU A 862 -2.60 -32.96 29.69
N LEU A 863 -2.72 -32.21 30.78
CA LEU A 863 -1.73 -31.21 31.18
C LEU A 863 -0.38 -31.84 31.58
N LYS A 864 -0.35 -33.12 31.98
CA LYS A 864 0.89 -33.83 32.33
C LYS A 864 1.76 -34.10 31.10
N GLU A 865 1.17 -34.24 29.92
CA GLU A 865 1.91 -34.43 28.66
C GLU A 865 2.62 -33.13 28.22
N VAL A 866 2.27 -31.98 28.80
CA VAL A 866 2.82 -30.67 28.44
C VAL A 866 4.00 -30.31 29.35
N PRO A 867 5.24 -30.20 28.83
CA PRO A 867 6.43 -29.94 29.65
C PRO A 867 6.59 -28.43 29.94
N THR A 868 5.58 -27.77 30.48
CA THR A 868 5.63 -26.36 30.86
C THR A 868 5.27 -26.14 32.32
N ALA A 869 5.85 -25.10 32.93
CA ALA A 869 5.59 -24.74 34.32
C ALA A 869 4.11 -24.38 34.58
N GLU A 870 3.47 -23.75 33.59
CA GLU A 870 2.05 -23.37 33.69
C GLU A 870 1.14 -24.60 33.67
N ALA A 871 1.42 -25.59 32.82
CA ALA A 871 0.64 -26.81 32.73
C ALA A 871 0.70 -27.63 34.03
N LEU A 872 1.90 -27.80 34.60
CA LEU A 872 2.07 -28.43 35.91
C LEU A 872 1.36 -27.65 37.02
N TYR A 873 1.45 -26.32 37.01
CA TYR A 873 0.75 -25.49 37.98
C TYR A 873 -0.78 -25.63 37.91
N LEU A 874 -1.34 -25.61 36.69
CA LEU A 874 -2.77 -25.82 36.48
C LEU A 874 -3.20 -27.24 36.86
N SER A 875 -2.33 -28.23 36.64
CA SER A 875 -2.55 -29.61 37.11
C SER A 875 -2.57 -29.71 38.63
N GLY A 876 -1.67 -29.00 39.32
CA GLY A 876 -1.66 -28.91 40.78
C GLY A 876 -2.92 -28.26 41.32
N LYS A 877 -3.41 -27.19 40.65
CA LYS A 877 -4.72 -26.59 40.96
C LYS A 877 -5.87 -27.57 40.75
N ALA A 878 -5.87 -28.31 39.64
CA ALA A 878 -6.89 -29.32 39.35
C ALA A 878 -6.91 -30.42 40.42
N ALA A 879 -5.73 -30.89 40.87
CA ALA A 879 -5.61 -31.88 41.93
C ALA A 879 -6.13 -31.36 43.27
N LYS A 880 -5.87 -30.09 43.59
CA LYS A 880 -6.42 -29.41 44.77
C LYS A 880 -7.95 -29.36 44.74
N GLU A 881 -8.55 -28.94 43.61
CA GLU A 881 -10.01 -28.90 43.46
C GLU A 881 -10.66 -30.29 43.54
N LEU A 882 -9.91 -31.34 43.18
CA LEU A 882 -10.31 -32.74 43.34
C LEU A 882 -10.17 -33.24 44.80
N GLY A 883 -9.47 -32.49 45.65
CA GLY A 883 -9.16 -32.88 47.03
C GLY A 883 -8.04 -33.90 47.16
N ASP A 884 -7.31 -34.20 46.08
CA ASP A 884 -6.22 -35.16 46.06
C ASP A 884 -4.90 -34.48 46.44
N ARG A 885 -4.67 -34.42 47.76
CA ARG A 885 -3.50 -33.76 48.34
C ARG A 885 -2.18 -34.46 47.97
N GLU A 886 -2.18 -35.78 47.78
CA GLU A 886 -0.95 -36.51 47.43
C GLU A 886 -0.52 -36.16 46.01
N VAL A 887 -1.47 -36.14 45.07
CA VAL A 887 -1.23 -35.75 43.68
C VAL A 887 -0.85 -34.27 43.59
N GLU A 888 -1.52 -33.36 44.31
CA GLU A 888 -1.14 -31.94 44.36
C GLU A 888 0.32 -31.78 44.78
N ILE A 889 0.72 -32.41 45.90
CA ILE A 889 2.10 -32.29 46.41
C ILE A 889 3.12 -32.92 45.45
N SER A 890 2.79 -34.04 44.81
CA SER A 890 3.66 -34.66 43.80
C SER A 890 3.90 -33.70 42.63
N ILE A 891 2.84 -33.07 42.11
CA ILE A 891 2.93 -32.13 40.98
C ILE A 891 3.69 -30.87 41.37
N LEU A 892 3.46 -30.32 42.57
CA LEU A 892 4.17 -29.14 43.05
C LEU A 892 5.67 -29.41 43.24
N ARG A 893 6.07 -30.62 43.66
CA ARG A 893 7.48 -31.03 43.71
C ARG A 893 8.10 -31.08 42.33
N GLU A 894 7.40 -31.68 41.37
CA GLU A 894 7.85 -31.77 39.99
C GLU A 894 8.00 -30.37 39.35
N LEU A 895 7.02 -29.48 39.55
CA LEU A 895 7.06 -28.09 39.08
C LEU A 895 8.31 -27.37 39.60
N ARG A 896 8.58 -27.50 40.90
CA ARG A 896 9.73 -26.91 41.55
C ARG A 896 11.07 -27.48 41.06
N GLU A 897 11.13 -28.79 40.80
CA GLU A 897 12.36 -29.47 40.37
C GLU A 897 12.69 -29.20 38.90
N LYS A 898 11.69 -29.20 38.01
CA LYS A 898 11.89 -28.93 36.58
C LYS A 898 11.98 -27.44 36.26
N PHE A 899 11.28 -26.59 37.00
CA PHE A 899 11.18 -25.14 36.71
C PHE A 899 11.39 -24.28 37.97
N PRO A 900 12.56 -24.34 38.64
CA PRO A 900 12.77 -23.72 39.95
C PRO A 900 12.57 -22.20 39.98
N GLU A 901 12.83 -21.49 38.88
CA GLU A 901 12.74 -20.02 38.78
C GLU A 901 11.45 -19.54 38.09
N SER A 902 10.55 -20.44 37.71
CA SER A 902 9.30 -20.04 37.06
C SER A 902 8.39 -19.26 38.00
N LYS A 903 7.70 -18.24 37.49
CA LYS A 903 6.71 -17.46 38.26
C LYS A 903 5.62 -18.32 38.92
N TYR A 904 5.37 -19.53 38.42
CA TYR A 904 4.41 -20.47 39.00
C TYR A 904 4.98 -21.28 40.17
N SER A 905 6.31 -21.37 40.29
CA SER A 905 7.00 -22.17 41.31
C SER A 905 7.03 -21.49 42.67
N GLN A 906 6.88 -20.17 42.75
CA GLN A 906 6.79 -19.45 44.03
C GLN A 906 5.66 -19.98 44.93
N GLU A 907 4.47 -20.26 44.35
CA GLU A 907 3.35 -20.84 45.09
C GLU A 907 3.64 -22.31 45.46
N ALA A 908 4.38 -23.03 44.61
CA ALA A 908 4.81 -24.40 44.90
C ALA A 908 5.75 -24.45 46.12
N TYR A 909 6.81 -23.64 46.16
CA TYR A 909 7.71 -23.54 47.31
C TYR A 909 6.95 -23.19 48.59
N PHE A 910 6.09 -22.17 48.53
CA PHE A 910 5.30 -21.73 49.68
C PHE A 910 4.38 -22.85 50.21
N LYS A 911 3.62 -23.52 49.33
CA LYS A 911 2.72 -24.61 49.71
C LYS A 911 3.47 -25.84 50.22
N LEU A 912 4.61 -26.18 49.62
CA LEU A 912 5.46 -27.28 50.07
C LEU A 912 6.07 -26.98 51.44
N GLY A 913 6.51 -25.74 51.69
CA GLY A 913 6.97 -25.30 53.00
C GLY A 913 5.87 -25.46 54.07
N ASN A 914 4.66 -25.00 53.77
CA ASN A 914 3.49 -25.18 54.64
C ASN A 914 3.13 -26.66 54.84
N TYR A 915 3.26 -27.47 53.80
CA TYR A 915 3.06 -28.91 53.89
C TYR A 915 4.04 -29.55 54.88
N TYR A 916 5.34 -29.28 54.75
CA TYR A 916 6.36 -29.80 55.66
C TYR A 916 6.20 -29.28 57.09
N TYR A 917 5.84 -28.01 57.27
CA TYR A 917 5.56 -27.44 58.59
C TYR A 917 4.43 -28.20 59.30
N ASN A 918 3.33 -28.49 58.60
CA ASN A 918 2.20 -29.24 59.13
C ASN A 918 2.57 -30.70 59.47
N GLN A 919 3.52 -31.29 58.74
CA GLN A 919 4.08 -32.62 59.05
C GLN A 919 5.13 -32.58 60.17
N LYS A 920 5.35 -31.42 60.81
CA LYS A 920 6.37 -31.17 61.85
C LYS A 920 7.80 -31.36 61.35
N GLN A 921 7.99 -31.37 60.03
CA GLN A 921 9.29 -31.40 59.35
C GLN A 921 9.80 -29.97 59.19
N TYR A 922 10.17 -29.36 60.32
CA TYR A 922 10.46 -27.92 60.39
C TYR A 922 11.71 -27.51 59.60
N LYS A 923 12.72 -28.39 59.49
CA LYS A 923 13.94 -28.09 58.72
C LYS A 923 13.65 -28.05 57.23
N GLU A 924 12.90 -29.03 56.74
CA GLU A 924 12.46 -29.11 55.36
C GLU A 924 11.53 -27.94 55.01
N ALA A 925 10.65 -27.54 55.93
CA ALA A 925 9.84 -26.33 55.75
C ALA A 925 10.70 -25.07 55.58
N ILE A 926 11.70 -24.89 56.44
CA ILE A 926 12.67 -23.79 56.36
C ILE A 926 13.39 -23.79 55.02
N ASP A 927 13.87 -24.96 54.56
CA ASP A 927 14.57 -25.08 53.28
C ASP A 927 13.69 -24.65 52.09
N GLU A 928 12.41 -25.02 52.08
CA GLU A 928 11.49 -24.61 51.02
C GLU A 928 11.19 -23.11 51.04
N PHE A 929 10.97 -22.52 52.22
CA PHE A 929 10.76 -21.06 52.32
C PHE A 929 12.04 -20.26 52.03
N MET A 930 13.24 -20.79 52.34
CA MET A 930 14.50 -20.17 51.94
C MET A 930 14.64 -20.15 50.42
N LYS A 931 14.28 -21.23 49.73
CA LYS A 931 14.29 -21.26 48.25
C LYS A 931 13.29 -20.27 47.66
N LEU A 932 12.12 -20.06 48.30
CA LEU A 932 11.20 -18.99 47.92
C LEU A 932 11.88 -17.61 47.99
N SER A 933 12.60 -17.33 49.07
CA SER A 933 13.38 -16.09 49.23
C SER A 933 14.51 -15.93 48.20
N GLN A 934 15.21 -17.03 47.90
CA GLN A 934 16.34 -17.05 46.99
C GLN A 934 15.92 -16.83 45.53
N TYR A 935 14.91 -17.57 45.05
CA TYR A 935 14.48 -17.52 43.66
C TYR A 935 13.46 -16.40 43.39
N PHE A 936 12.70 -15.97 44.41
CA PHE A 936 11.63 -14.96 44.26
C PHE A 936 11.68 -13.88 45.36
N PRO A 937 12.75 -13.06 45.41
CA PRO A 937 12.94 -12.05 46.46
C PRO A 937 11.87 -10.94 46.49
N HIS A 938 11.07 -10.81 45.42
CA HIS A 938 9.97 -9.84 45.32
C HIS A 938 8.58 -10.50 45.38
N SER A 939 8.47 -11.77 45.76
CA SER A 939 7.19 -12.47 45.87
C SER A 939 6.33 -11.89 47.00
N SER A 940 5.03 -11.70 46.75
CA SER A 940 4.06 -11.34 47.80
C SER A 940 3.88 -12.43 48.87
N LEU A 941 4.28 -13.67 48.57
CA LEU A 941 4.24 -14.80 49.51
C LEU A 941 5.46 -14.82 50.45
N LEU A 942 6.46 -13.98 50.21
CA LEU A 942 7.72 -14.00 50.95
C LEU A 942 7.55 -13.58 52.42
N VAL A 943 6.73 -12.56 52.67
CA VAL A 943 6.41 -12.09 54.02
C VAL A 943 5.76 -13.20 54.84
N GLU A 944 4.80 -13.92 54.25
CA GLU A 944 4.18 -15.07 54.91
C GLU A 944 5.16 -16.25 55.04
N GLY A 945 6.04 -16.46 54.07
CA GLY A 945 7.14 -17.42 54.16
C GLY A 945 8.05 -17.15 55.36
N TYR A 946 8.48 -15.89 55.57
CA TYR A 946 9.29 -15.50 56.73
C TYR A 946 8.57 -15.73 58.06
N TYR A 947 7.25 -15.52 58.10
CA TYR A 947 6.45 -15.83 59.29
C TYR A 947 6.49 -17.32 59.64
N TRP A 948 6.30 -18.19 58.65
CA TRP A 948 6.35 -19.64 58.84
C TRP A 948 7.78 -20.15 59.12
N MET A 949 8.80 -19.50 58.58
CA MET A 949 10.20 -19.74 58.97
C MET A 949 10.46 -19.36 60.43
N GLY A 950 9.97 -18.20 60.87
CA GLY A 950 10.04 -17.77 62.27
C GLY A 950 9.41 -18.80 63.21
N TRP A 951 8.22 -19.29 62.88
CA TRP A 951 7.57 -20.37 63.61
C TRP A 951 8.35 -21.68 63.59
N SER A 952 8.88 -22.06 62.44
CA SER A 952 9.68 -23.29 62.29
C SER A 952 10.92 -23.24 63.18
N TYR A 953 11.66 -22.12 63.18
CA TYR A 953 12.80 -21.92 64.09
C TYR A 953 12.38 -21.85 65.56
N PHE A 954 11.25 -21.22 65.88
CA PHE A 954 10.71 -21.18 67.24
C PHE A 954 10.39 -22.58 67.76
N LYS A 955 9.79 -23.45 66.94
CA LYS A 955 9.51 -24.86 67.29
C LYS A 955 10.78 -25.69 67.44
N LEU A 956 11.84 -25.36 66.69
CA LEU A 956 13.18 -25.94 66.85
C LEU A 956 13.95 -25.37 68.05
N GLN A 957 13.37 -24.44 68.80
CA GLN A 957 14.02 -23.72 69.92
C GLN A 957 15.24 -22.88 69.49
N GLU A 958 15.39 -22.61 68.20
CA GLU A 958 16.39 -21.68 67.64
C GLU A 958 15.86 -20.24 67.72
N TYR A 959 15.59 -19.77 68.94
CA TYR A 959 14.89 -18.51 69.21
C TYR A 959 15.59 -17.26 68.62
N GLN A 960 16.92 -17.28 68.50
CA GLN A 960 17.67 -16.17 67.88
C GLN A 960 17.29 -16.02 66.40
N LYS A 961 17.29 -17.11 65.62
CA LYS A 961 16.84 -17.06 64.22
C LYS A 961 15.34 -16.79 64.11
N ALA A 962 14.54 -17.36 65.01
CA ALA A 962 13.11 -17.09 65.05
C ALA A 962 12.84 -15.57 65.17
N SER A 963 13.55 -14.89 66.07
CA SER A 963 13.46 -13.44 66.25
C SER A 963 13.83 -12.67 64.96
N GLU A 964 14.92 -13.06 64.28
CA GLU A 964 15.36 -12.42 63.05
C GLU A 964 14.32 -12.53 61.92
N TYR A 965 13.73 -13.71 61.72
CA TYR A 965 12.72 -13.91 60.68
C TYR A 965 11.37 -13.27 61.05
N PHE A 966 10.93 -13.30 62.31
CA PHE A 966 9.74 -12.57 62.74
C PHE A 966 9.90 -11.06 62.57
N LYS A 967 11.09 -10.51 62.81
CA LYS A 967 11.39 -9.09 62.58
C LYS A 967 11.19 -8.70 61.11
N LYS A 968 11.64 -9.53 60.15
CA LYS A 968 11.46 -9.30 58.71
C LYS A 968 9.98 -9.20 58.29
N VAL A 969 9.08 -9.86 59.00
CA VAL A 969 7.63 -9.77 58.72
C VAL A 969 7.05 -8.44 59.21
N GLY A 970 7.54 -7.91 60.32
CA GLY A 970 7.02 -6.69 60.96
C GLY A 970 7.38 -5.37 60.25
N GLU A 971 8.32 -5.42 59.31
CA GLU A 971 8.77 -4.26 58.52
C GLU A 971 7.86 -3.94 57.32
N GLU A 972 7.08 -4.92 56.82
CA GLU A 972 6.19 -4.77 55.66
C GLU A 972 4.70 -4.84 56.07
N GLU A 973 3.96 -3.72 56.03
CA GLU A 973 2.55 -3.63 56.47
C GLU A 973 1.52 -4.27 55.51
N ILE A 974 1.93 -5.26 54.71
CA ILE A 974 1.09 -5.87 53.67
C ILE A 974 -0.06 -6.70 54.29
N ASN A 975 0.17 -7.33 55.45
CA ASN A 975 -0.85 -8.07 56.18
C ASN A 975 -0.79 -7.70 57.67
N LEU A 976 -1.73 -6.87 58.10
CA LEU A 976 -1.79 -6.30 59.45
C LEU A 976 -1.87 -7.38 60.55
N GLU A 977 -2.69 -8.42 60.35
CA GLU A 977 -2.84 -9.50 61.33
C GLU A 977 -1.54 -10.32 61.47
N LEU A 978 -0.89 -10.60 60.34
CA LEU A 978 0.36 -11.35 60.29
C LEU A 978 1.51 -10.54 60.93
N ALA A 979 1.62 -9.26 60.60
CA ALA A 979 2.62 -8.35 61.16
C ALA A 979 2.44 -8.22 62.68
N GLN A 980 1.20 -8.10 63.16
CA GLN A 980 0.89 -8.06 64.59
C GLN A 980 1.36 -9.34 65.29
N ARG A 981 1.01 -10.52 64.74
CA ARG A 981 1.43 -11.81 65.32
C ARG A 981 2.95 -11.97 65.28
N ALA A 982 3.61 -11.56 64.21
CA ALA A 982 5.06 -11.67 64.07
C ALA A 982 5.80 -10.78 65.09
N MET A 983 5.39 -9.52 65.25
CA MET A 983 6.00 -8.62 66.25
C MET A 983 5.81 -9.14 67.68
N PHE A 984 4.65 -9.71 68.00
CA PHE A 984 4.44 -10.37 69.28
C PHE A 984 5.37 -11.59 69.44
N MET A 985 5.47 -12.45 68.42
CA MET A 985 6.34 -13.64 68.45
C MET A 985 7.85 -13.31 68.45
N LEU A 986 8.25 -12.16 67.89
CA LEU A 986 9.60 -11.61 68.02
C LEU A 986 9.93 -11.35 69.49
N ALA A 987 9.06 -10.64 70.21
CA ALA A 987 9.23 -10.37 71.63
C ALA A 987 9.22 -11.66 72.48
N GLU A 988 8.34 -12.62 72.16
CA GLU A 988 8.32 -13.95 72.78
C GLU A 988 9.63 -14.72 72.52
N SER A 989 10.21 -14.61 71.33
CA SER A 989 11.50 -15.24 71.01
C SER A 989 12.63 -14.64 71.86
N LEU A 990 12.65 -13.31 72.05
CA LEU A 990 13.62 -12.63 72.91
C LEU A 990 13.43 -12.98 74.39
N TYR A 991 12.19 -13.12 74.85
CA TYR A 991 11.87 -13.58 76.20
C TYR A 991 12.42 -14.98 76.46
N ASN A 992 12.24 -15.92 75.52
CA ASN A 992 12.78 -17.28 75.62
C ASN A 992 14.32 -17.32 75.57
N LEU A 993 14.97 -16.33 74.95
CA LEU A 993 16.42 -16.12 75.02
C LEU A 993 16.91 -15.51 76.35
N LYS A 994 15.99 -15.20 77.28
CA LYS A 994 16.26 -14.48 78.53
C LYS A 994 16.79 -13.04 78.32
N LYS A 995 16.59 -12.47 77.13
CA LYS A 995 16.88 -11.06 76.84
C LYS A 995 15.69 -10.20 77.26
N PHE A 996 15.47 -10.12 78.57
CA PHE A 996 14.26 -9.55 79.14
C PHE A 996 14.05 -8.07 78.82
N GLN A 997 15.13 -7.28 78.77
CA GLN A 997 15.04 -5.85 78.40
C GLN A 997 14.60 -5.68 76.95
N ASP A 998 15.26 -6.37 76.01
CA ASP A 998 14.92 -6.33 74.58
C ASP A 998 13.47 -6.82 74.35
N ALA A 999 13.05 -7.89 75.03
CA ALA A 999 11.69 -8.40 74.93
C ALA A 999 10.66 -7.38 75.42
N GLN A 1000 10.90 -6.71 76.55
CA GLN A 1000 10.03 -5.65 77.06
C GLN A 1000 9.95 -4.47 76.08
N GLU A 1001 11.06 -4.07 75.48
CA GLU A 1001 11.08 -3.00 74.48
C GLU A 1001 10.22 -3.38 73.27
N GLU A 1002 10.37 -4.59 72.73
CA GLU A 1002 9.57 -5.05 71.59
C GLU A 1002 8.08 -5.21 71.92
N TYR A 1003 7.72 -5.69 73.11
CA TYR A 1003 6.31 -5.69 73.55
C TYR A 1003 5.75 -4.27 73.66
N ARG A 1004 6.53 -3.30 74.17
CA ARG A 1004 6.10 -1.89 74.24
C ARG A 1004 5.94 -1.30 72.84
N ASN A 1005 6.86 -1.62 71.93
CA ASN A 1005 6.78 -1.21 70.52
C ASN A 1005 5.51 -1.79 69.87
N PHE A 1006 5.21 -3.06 70.12
CA PHE A 1006 3.98 -3.71 69.66
C PHE A 1006 2.73 -2.98 70.16
N ILE A 1007 2.62 -2.70 71.47
CA ILE A 1007 1.46 -2.01 72.04
C ILE A 1007 1.34 -0.58 71.52
N LYS A 1008 2.47 0.14 71.40
CA LYS A 1008 2.50 1.50 70.86
C LYS A 1008 2.01 1.54 69.41
N LYS A 1009 2.39 0.55 68.60
CA LYS A 1009 2.01 0.46 67.19
C LYS A 1009 0.57 -0.05 67.01
N TYR A 1010 0.17 -1.02 67.83
CA TYR A 1010 -1.11 -1.70 67.74
C TYR A 1010 -1.82 -1.72 69.10
N PRO A 1011 -2.33 -0.58 69.58
CA PRO A 1011 -2.90 -0.51 70.93
C PRO A 1011 -4.20 -1.31 71.10
N GLU A 1012 -4.95 -1.53 70.02
CA GLU A 1012 -6.24 -2.23 70.02
C GLU A 1012 -6.18 -3.66 69.46
N ALA A 1013 -4.99 -4.18 69.16
CA ALA A 1013 -4.86 -5.55 68.64
C ALA A 1013 -5.28 -6.60 69.67
N GLU A 1014 -5.73 -7.77 69.19
CA GLU A 1014 -6.15 -8.88 70.05
C GLU A 1014 -5.04 -9.29 71.05
N LEU A 1015 -3.77 -9.18 70.62
CA LEU A 1015 -2.60 -9.53 71.42
C LEU A 1015 -2.07 -8.38 72.29
N SER A 1016 -2.66 -7.19 72.29
CA SER A 1016 -2.11 -6.04 73.05
C SER A 1016 -2.24 -6.25 74.55
N ALA A 1017 -3.33 -6.88 75.00
CA ALA A 1017 -3.44 -7.34 76.37
C ALA A 1017 -2.41 -8.43 76.71
N ASN A 1018 -2.12 -9.34 75.78
CA ASN A 1018 -1.07 -10.37 75.96
C ASN A 1018 0.31 -9.72 76.08
N ALA A 1019 0.64 -8.73 75.26
CA ALA A 1019 1.91 -8.03 75.30
C ALA A 1019 2.07 -7.24 76.61
N GLN A 1020 1.02 -6.53 77.04
CA GLN A 1020 1.05 -5.79 78.30
C GLN A 1020 1.21 -6.73 79.50
N TYR A 1021 0.58 -7.91 79.44
CA TYR A 1021 0.75 -8.97 80.43
C TYR A 1021 2.18 -9.50 80.40
N ALA A 1022 2.73 -9.79 79.22
CA ALA A 1022 4.08 -10.31 79.04
C ALA A 1022 5.14 -9.34 79.56
N ILE A 1023 4.98 -8.02 79.41
CA ILE A 1023 5.87 -7.01 80.02
C ILE A 1023 5.87 -7.14 81.55
N ALA A 1024 4.66 -7.15 82.15
CA ALA A 1024 4.51 -7.23 83.60
C ALA A 1024 5.06 -8.54 84.16
N TRP A 1025 4.82 -9.65 83.44
CA TRP A 1025 5.36 -10.97 83.74
C TRP A 1025 6.89 -11.01 83.61
N THR A 1026 7.45 -10.35 82.59
CA THR A 1026 8.90 -10.30 82.38
C THR A 1026 9.59 -9.58 83.54
N TYR A 1027 9.04 -8.47 84.05
CA TYR A 1027 9.55 -7.84 85.27
C TYR A 1027 9.41 -8.73 86.50
N LEU A 1028 8.29 -9.45 86.63
CA LEU A 1028 8.05 -10.36 87.75
C LEU A 1028 9.08 -11.50 87.78
N GLU A 1029 9.35 -12.12 86.63
CA GLU A 1029 10.38 -13.16 86.48
C GLU A 1029 11.79 -12.63 86.75
N ASN A 1030 12.05 -11.37 86.40
CA ASN A 1030 13.30 -10.69 86.76
C ASN A 1030 13.35 -10.20 88.21
N LYS A 1031 12.33 -10.51 89.03
CA LYS A 1031 12.15 -10.10 90.44
C LYS A 1031 12.06 -8.59 90.67
N GLU A 1032 11.70 -7.83 89.64
CA GLU A 1032 11.45 -6.40 89.69
C GLU A 1032 9.97 -6.13 90.02
N TYR A 1033 9.61 -6.27 91.30
CA TYR A 1033 8.21 -6.24 91.73
C TYR A 1033 7.53 -4.88 91.55
N GLU A 1034 8.21 -3.76 91.84
CA GLU A 1034 7.64 -2.41 91.67
C GLU A 1034 7.26 -2.10 90.21
N PRO A 1035 8.18 -2.26 89.23
CA PRO A 1035 7.84 -2.14 87.81
C PRO A 1035 6.74 -3.12 87.37
N SER A 1036 6.81 -4.38 87.83
CA SER A 1036 5.80 -5.39 87.51
C SER A 1036 4.39 -4.97 87.94
N ILE A 1037 4.24 -4.47 89.17
CA ILE A 1037 2.96 -3.94 89.69
C ILE A 1037 2.45 -2.78 88.83
N ALA A 1038 3.33 -1.85 88.46
CA ALA A 1038 2.95 -0.71 87.63
C ALA A 1038 2.43 -1.16 86.25
N GLU A 1039 3.05 -2.16 85.64
CA GLU A 1039 2.64 -2.68 84.32
C GLU A 1039 1.37 -3.55 84.40
N PHE A 1040 1.15 -4.32 85.48
CA PHE A 1040 -0.12 -5.00 85.71
C PHE A 1040 -1.27 -4.01 85.94
N ARG A 1041 -1.02 -2.88 86.63
CA ARG A 1041 -2.01 -1.81 86.77
C ARG A 1041 -2.37 -1.17 85.42
N LYS A 1042 -1.37 -0.96 84.56
CA LYS A 1042 -1.60 -0.51 83.18
C LYS A 1042 -2.46 -1.52 82.40
N LEU A 1043 -2.21 -2.82 82.53
CA LEU A 1043 -3.05 -3.86 81.91
C LEU A 1043 -4.53 -3.71 82.30
N ILE A 1044 -4.81 -3.57 83.59
CA ILE A 1044 -6.20 -3.44 84.08
C ILE A 1044 -6.85 -2.15 83.59
N SER A 1045 -6.09 -1.05 83.57
CA SER A 1045 -6.58 0.26 83.12
C SER A 1045 -6.88 0.29 81.62
N LEU A 1046 -5.95 -0.23 80.80
CA LEU A 1046 -6.03 -0.18 79.35
C LEU A 1046 -6.88 -1.30 78.76
N TYR A 1047 -6.85 -2.50 79.37
CA TYR A 1047 -7.51 -3.71 78.87
C TYR A 1047 -8.38 -4.37 79.95
N PRO A 1048 -9.37 -3.65 80.52
CA PRO A 1048 -10.14 -4.13 81.68
C PRO A 1048 -10.89 -5.44 81.42
N LYS A 1049 -11.28 -5.71 80.16
CA LYS A 1049 -12.00 -6.93 79.76
C LYS A 1049 -11.08 -8.09 79.36
N SER A 1050 -9.76 -7.97 79.51
CA SER A 1050 -8.85 -9.03 79.10
C SER A 1050 -8.99 -10.27 79.98
N LYS A 1051 -8.65 -11.44 79.43
CA LYS A 1051 -8.57 -12.70 80.18
C LYS A 1051 -7.52 -12.68 81.30
N PHE A 1052 -6.62 -11.70 81.31
CA PHE A 1052 -5.54 -11.57 82.29
C PHE A 1052 -5.87 -10.59 83.42
N THR A 1053 -6.99 -9.87 83.36
CA THR A 1053 -7.33 -8.82 84.33
C THR A 1053 -7.41 -9.38 85.75
N GLU A 1054 -8.09 -10.52 85.91
CA GLU A 1054 -8.25 -11.19 87.21
C GLU A 1054 -6.88 -11.61 87.78
N GLU A 1055 -6.04 -12.27 86.96
CA GLU A 1055 -4.70 -12.64 87.39
C GLU A 1055 -3.86 -11.39 87.73
N ALA A 1056 -3.90 -10.34 86.90
CA ALA A 1056 -3.16 -9.11 87.13
C ALA A 1056 -3.52 -8.46 88.48
N GLN A 1057 -4.80 -8.43 88.86
CA GLN A 1057 -5.24 -7.92 90.17
C GLN A 1057 -4.62 -8.71 91.32
N PHE A 1058 -4.65 -10.04 91.21
CA PHE A 1058 -4.00 -10.91 92.19
C PHE A 1058 -2.48 -10.70 92.24
N ARG A 1059 -1.82 -10.62 91.07
CA ARG A 1059 -0.36 -10.42 90.97
C ARG A 1059 0.09 -9.07 91.53
N ILE A 1060 -0.72 -8.02 91.41
CA ILE A 1060 -0.47 -6.72 92.07
C ILE A 1060 -0.47 -6.88 93.59
N ALA A 1061 -1.51 -7.53 94.11
CA ALA A 1061 -1.68 -7.72 95.54
C ALA A 1061 -0.54 -8.57 96.13
N LYS A 1062 -0.19 -9.66 95.43
CA LYS A 1062 0.96 -10.51 95.75
C LYS A 1062 2.30 -9.78 95.58
N GLY A 1063 2.43 -8.91 94.58
CA GLY A 1063 3.63 -8.09 94.38
C GLY A 1063 3.90 -7.16 95.56
N TYR A 1064 2.87 -6.50 96.09
CA TYR A 1064 3.00 -5.67 97.29
C TYR A 1064 3.39 -6.48 98.53
N PHE A 1065 2.84 -7.69 98.66
CA PHE A 1065 3.24 -8.61 99.71
C PHE A 1065 4.73 -9.00 99.59
N LEU A 1066 5.21 -9.31 98.38
CA LEU A 1066 6.62 -9.64 98.13
C LEU A 1066 7.58 -8.46 98.34
N LEU A 1067 7.08 -7.21 98.23
CA LEU A 1067 7.82 -6.00 98.59
C LEU A 1067 7.81 -5.69 100.10
N GLY A 1068 7.00 -6.41 100.89
CA GLY A 1068 6.78 -6.13 102.30
C GLY A 1068 5.85 -4.93 102.57
N GLU A 1069 5.17 -4.40 101.55
CA GLU A 1069 4.21 -3.30 101.71
C GLU A 1069 2.82 -3.84 102.14
N ASN A 1070 2.77 -4.42 103.35
CA ASN A 1070 1.63 -5.17 103.87
C ASN A 1070 0.31 -4.37 103.86
N GLU A 1071 0.33 -3.08 104.20
CA GLU A 1071 -0.89 -2.25 104.18
C GLU A 1071 -1.51 -2.16 102.78
N LYS A 1072 -0.68 -1.99 101.74
CA LYS A 1072 -1.14 -1.93 100.35
C LYS A 1072 -1.55 -3.32 99.85
N ALA A 1073 -0.80 -4.36 100.22
CA ALA A 1073 -1.13 -5.74 99.91
C ALA A 1073 -2.51 -6.12 100.46
N VAL A 1074 -2.79 -5.84 101.74
CA VAL A 1074 -4.08 -6.09 102.40
C VAL A 1074 -5.22 -5.40 101.66
N SER A 1075 -5.04 -4.12 101.32
CA SER A 1075 -6.05 -3.34 100.59
C SER A 1075 -6.39 -3.96 99.23
N GLU A 1076 -5.39 -4.34 98.44
CA GLU A 1076 -5.60 -4.94 97.12
C GLU A 1076 -6.08 -6.40 97.20
N LEU A 1077 -5.62 -7.18 98.18
CA LEU A 1077 -6.10 -8.55 98.42
C LEU A 1077 -7.59 -8.56 98.78
N LYS A 1078 -8.04 -7.70 99.69
CA LYS A 1078 -9.46 -7.59 100.06
C LYS A 1078 -10.32 -7.24 98.85
N LYS A 1079 -9.94 -6.22 98.08
CA LYS A 1079 -10.63 -5.86 96.83
C LYS A 1079 -10.71 -7.05 95.86
N PHE A 1080 -9.62 -7.80 95.70
CA PHE A 1080 -9.59 -8.95 94.81
C PHE A 1080 -10.51 -10.09 95.28
N ILE A 1081 -10.44 -10.45 96.57
CA ILE A 1081 -11.20 -11.54 97.18
C ILE A 1081 -12.70 -11.29 97.10
N ASP A 1082 -13.13 -10.05 97.36
CA ASP A 1082 -14.56 -9.70 97.35
C ASP A 1082 -15.09 -9.47 95.93
N GLY A 1083 -14.25 -8.99 95.01
CA GLY A 1083 -14.62 -8.76 93.62
C GLY A 1083 -14.66 -10.03 92.74
N ASN A 1084 -13.81 -11.03 93.01
CA ASN A 1084 -13.60 -12.17 92.11
C ASN A 1084 -13.94 -13.52 92.76
N ILE A 1085 -15.19 -13.71 93.16
CA ILE A 1085 -15.66 -14.83 94.00
C ILE A 1085 -15.33 -16.22 93.43
N LYS A 1086 -15.34 -16.38 92.10
CA LYS A 1086 -15.07 -17.66 91.41
C LYS A 1086 -13.62 -17.86 90.98
N SER A 1087 -12.74 -16.92 91.30
CA SER A 1087 -11.34 -16.98 90.86
C SER A 1087 -10.58 -18.15 91.47
N ASN A 1088 -9.79 -18.84 90.66
CA ASN A 1088 -8.86 -19.87 91.14
C ASN A 1088 -7.73 -19.29 92.01
N PHE A 1089 -7.43 -17.99 91.89
CA PHE A 1089 -6.41 -17.30 92.71
C PHE A 1089 -6.95 -16.85 94.07
N ARG A 1090 -8.27 -16.88 94.28
CA ARG A 1090 -8.91 -16.36 95.50
C ARG A 1090 -8.50 -17.10 96.76
N VAL A 1091 -8.29 -18.41 96.68
CA VAL A 1091 -7.79 -19.22 97.81
C VAL A 1091 -6.37 -18.83 98.22
N GLU A 1092 -5.50 -18.56 97.25
CA GLU A 1092 -4.14 -18.09 97.54
C GLU A 1092 -4.17 -16.65 98.05
N ALA A 1093 -5.06 -15.80 97.55
CA ALA A 1093 -5.25 -14.44 98.06
C ALA A 1093 -5.73 -14.43 99.52
N LEU A 1094 -6.72 -15.26 99.86
CA LEU A 1094 -7.21 -15.45 101.24
C LEU A 1094 -6.09 -15.93 102.14
N TYR A 1095 -5.27 -16.87 101.65
CA TYR A 1095 -4.12 -17.38 102.37
C TYR A 1095 -3.12 -16.25 102.67
N ILE A 1096 -2.67 -15.51 101.66
CA ILE A 1096 -1.71 -14.40 101.82
C ILE A 1096 -2.28 -13.34 102.78
N LEU A 1097 -3.55 -12.96 102.62
CA LEU A 1097 -4.20 -11.97 103.49
C LEU A 1097 -4.20 -12.43 104.96
N SER A 1098 -4.52 -13.70 105.16
CA SER A 1098 -4.54 -14.30 106.50
C SER A 1098 -3.15 -14.38 107.12
N GLN A 1099 -2.11 -14.67 106.32
CA GLN A 1099 -0.72 -14.67 106.78
C GLN A 1099 -0.31 -13.26 107.24
N ILE A 1100 -0.64 -12.21 106.48
CA ILE A 1100 -0.37 -10.83 106.90
C ILE A 1100 -1.06 -10.51 108.24
N TYR A 1101 -2.33 -10.93 108.43
CA TYR A 1101 -3.03 -10.71 109.70
C TYR A 1101 -2.49 -11.53 110.86
N LEU A 1102 -1.96 -12.73 110.62
CA LEU A 1102 -1.26 -13.50 111.65
C LEU A 1102 0.05 -12.80 112.05
N GLU A 1103 0.83 -12.31 111.09
CA GLU A 1103 2.08 -11.58 111.33
C GLU A 1103 1.84 -10.25 112.07
N GLU A 1104 0.77 -9.53 111.75
CA GLU A 1104 0.38 -8.27 112.40
C GLU A 1104 -0.42 -8.47 113.71
N GLU A 1105 -0.59 -9.71 114.16
CA GLU A 1105 -1.37 -10.08 115.36
C GLU A 1105 -2.84 -9.60 115.34
N LYS A 1106 -3.42 -9.41 114.14
CA LYS A 1106 -4.83 -9.06 113.93
C LYS A 1106 -5.69 -10.32 113.96
N TRP A 1107 -5.77 -10.94 115.14
CA TRP A 1107 -6.37 -12.27 115.33
C TRP A 1107 -7.82 -12.38 114.83
N ILE A 1108 -8.66 -11.35 115.05
CA ILE A 1108 -10.06 -11.38 114.60
C ILE A 1108 -10.16 -11.39 113.08
N ASP A 1109 -9.42 -10.51 112.41
CA ASP A 1109 -9.41 -10.44 110.94
C ASP A 1109 -8.83 -11.72 110.33
N SER A 1110 -7.78 -12.29 110.95
CA SER A 1110 -7.22 -13.59 110.54
C SER A 1110 -8.25 -14.72 110.66
N ILE A 1111 -8.98 -14.81 111.78
CA ILE A 1111 -10.04 -15.82 111.97
C ILE A 1111 -11.07 -15.75 110.85
N ILE A 1112 -11.60 -14.56 110.58
CA ILE A 1112 -12.65 -14.36 109.58
C ILE A 1112 -12.21 -14.90 108.21
N GLU A 1113 -11.01 -14.55 107.76
CA GLU A 1113 -10.54 -14.92 106.43
C GLU A 1113 -10.06 -16.38 106.34
N LEU A 1114 -9.45 -16.93 107.40
CA LEU A 1114 -9.05 -18.33 107.42
C LEU A 1114 -10.25 -19.28 107.51
N GLU A 1115 -11.29 -18.94 108.29
CA GLU A 1115 -12.53 -19.71 108.31
C GLU A 1115 -13.19 -19.72 106.93
N ARG A 1116 -13.17 -18.56 106.28
CA ARG A 1116 -13.65 -18.40 104.91
C ARG A 1116 -12.86 -19.29 103.94
N LEU A 1117 -11.53 -19.34 104.05
CA LEU A 1117 -10.67 -20.23 103.25
C LEU A 1117 -11.03 -21.70 103.44
N VAL A 1118 -11.08 -22.18 104.69
CA VAL A 1118 -11.36 -23.60 105.01
C VAL A 1118 -12.77 -24.00 104.60
N ARG A 1119 -13.75 -23.11 104.76
CA ARG A 1119 -15.14 -23.37 104.39
C ARG A 1119 -15.35 -23.41 102.87
N GLU A 1120 -14.75 -22.45 102.16
CA GLU A 1120 -14.95 -22.31 100.71
C GLU A 1120 -14.04 -23.25 99.90
N TYR A 1121 -12.87 -23.64 100.43
CA TYR A 1121 -11.88 -24.46 99.73
C TYR A 1121 -11.35 -25.62 100.60
N PRO A 1122 -12.21 -26.55 101.07
CA PRO A 1122 -11.88 -27.52 102.11
C PRO A 1122 -10.80 -28.55 101.75
N GLU A 1123 -10.51 -28.75 100.45
CA GLU A 1123 -9.50 -29.70 99.96
C GLU A 1123 -8.24 -29.01 99.39
N ASN A 1124 -8.12 -27.69 99.54
CA ASN A 1124 -6.98 -26.96 98.97
C ASN A 1124 -5.69 -27.15 99.78
N LYS A 1125 -4.54 -27.07 99.11
CA LYS A 1125 -3.21 -27.21 99.72
C LYS A 1125 -2.94 -26.23 100.89
N TYR A 1126 -3.64 -25.09 100.96
CA TYR A 1126 -3.50 -24.11 102.03
C TYR A 1126 -4.35 -24.41 103.29
N VAL A 1127 -5.24 -25.41 103.26
CA VAL A 1127 -6.14 -25.74 104.37
C VAL A 1127 -5.42 -26.14 105.66
N PRO A 1128 -4.36 -26.98 105.63
CA PRO A 1128 -3.62 -27.31 106.85
C PRO A 1128 -3.05 -26.04 107.50
N ASP A 1129 -2.36 -25.20 106.73
CA ASP A 1129 -1.79 -23.95 107.23
C ASP A 1129 -2.88 -22.99 107.74
N ALA A 1130 -4.05 -22.99 107.11
CA ALA A 1130 -5.19 -22.19 107.54
C ALA A 1130 -5.82 -22.69 108.86
N LEU A 1131 -5.97 -24.00 109.03
CA LEU A 1131 -6.44 -24.61 110.27
C LEU A 1131 -5.47 -24.34 111.43
N TYR A 1132 -4.16 -24.38 111.15
CA TYR A 1132 -3.15 -23.98 112.13
C TYR A 1132 -3.31 -22.51 112.53
N GLY A 1133 -3.38 -21.59 111.55
CA GLY A 1133 -3.60 -20.17 111.82
C GLY A 1133 -4.90 -19.89 112.59
N LEU A 1134 -5.98 -20.63 112.32
CA LEU A 1134 -7.25 -20.54 113.05
C LEU A 1134 -7.13 -20.99 114.50
N CYS A 1135 -6.50 -22.15 114.72
CA CYS A 1135 -6.26 -22.67 116.05
C CYS A 1135 -5.48 -21.66 116.89
N LEU A 1136 -4.39 -21.14 116.33
CA LEU A 1136 -3.56 -20.11 116.97
C LEU A 1136 -4.37 -18.84 117.26
N SER A 1137 -5.14 -18.34 116.29
CA SER A 1137 -5.87 -17.08 116.44
C SER A 1137 -7.01 -17.20 117.47
N TYR A 1138 -7.75 -18.31 117.48
CA TYR A 1138 -8.79 -18.56 118.49
C TYR A 1138 -8.21 -18.71 119.89
N PHE A 1139 -7.07 -19.38 120.00
CA PHE A 1139 -6.34 -19.49 121.26
C PHE A 1139 -5.92 -18.12 121.79
N LYS A 1140 -5.38 -17.24 120.93
CA LYS A 1140 -4.99 -15.87 121.31
C LYS A 1140 -6.17 -14.95 121.65
N LYS A 1141 -7.39 -15.31 121.22
CA LYS A 1141 -8.65 -14.60 121.52
C LYS A 1141 -9.40 -15.16 122.73
N ASP A 1142 -8.80 -16.13 123.43
CA ASP A 1142 -9.39 -16.85 124.57
C ASP A 1142 -10.69 -17.62 124.22
N GLU A 1143 -10.92 -17.91 122.94
CA GLU A 1143 -12.04 -18.74 122.48
C GLU A 1143 -11.65 -20.23 122.47
N TYR A 1144 -11.28 -20.74 123.65
CA TYR A 1144 -10.63 -22.03 123.82
C TYR A 1144 -11.43 -23.21 123.25
N ASN A 1145 -12.76 -23.22 123.40
CA ASN A 1145 -13.62 -24.27 122.84
C ASN A 1145 -13.52 -24.38 121.31
N LYS A 1146 -13.46 -23.24 120.61
CA LYS A 1146 -13.31 -23.24 119.15
C LYS A 1146 -11.90 -23.60 118.71
N ALA A 1147 -10.88 -23.13 119.44
CA ALA A 1147 -9.49 -23.51 119.19
C ALA A 1147 -9.30 -25.04 119.27
N ILE A 1148 -9.95 -25.69 120.25
CA ILE A 1148 -9.97 -27.15 120.41
C ILE A 1148 -10.64 -27.83 119.22
N GLU A 1149 -11.82 -27.37 118.79
CA GLU A 1149 -12.55 -27.95 117.65
C GLU A 1149 -11.71 -27.92 116.37
N ILE A 1150 -11.06 -26.78 116.09
CA ILE A 1150 -10.16 -26.64 114.94
C ILE A 1150 -8.91 -27.52 115.10
N ALA A 1151 -8.34 -27.60 116.30
CA ALA A 1151 -7.20 -28.48 116.59
C ALA A 1151 -7.53 -29.96 116.37
N GLU A 1152 -8.69 -30.42 116.83
CA GLU A 1152 -9.18 -31.78 116.57
C GLU A 1152 -9.32 -32.06 115.09
N LYS A 1153 -9.88 -31.10 114.33
CA LYS A 1153 -10.00 -31.20 112.88
C LYS A 1153 -8.63 -31.32 112.20
N TYR A 1154 -7.65 -30.50 112.58
CA TYR A 1154 -6.29 -30.60 112.03
C TYR A 1154 -5.63 -31.93 112.37
N LEU A 1155 -5.70 -32.38 113.63
CA LEU A 1155 -5.00 -33.59 114.06
C LEU A 1155 -5.61 -34.86 113.48
N LYS A 1156 -6.91 -34.86 113.21
CA LYS A 1156 -7.57 -35.96 112.53
C LYS A 1156 -7.08 -36.14 111.10
N ASP A 1157 -7.03 -35.05 110.33
CA ASP A 1157 -6.83 -35.11 108.87
C ASP A 1157 -5.36 -34.82 108.46
N TYR A 1158 -4.58 -34.14 109.31
CA TYR A 1158 -3.26 -33.56 109.00
C TYR A 1158 -2.20 -33.74 110.09
N SER A 1159 -2.37 -34.65 111.05
CA SER A 1159 -1.43 -34.85 112.18
C SER A 1159 0.05 -35.05 111.83
N LYS A 1160 0.38 -35.44 110.59
CA LYS A 1160 1.77 -35.63 110.13
C LYS A 1160 2.38 -34.39 109.45
N LEU A 1161 1.61 -33.31 109.28
CA LEU A 1161 2.03 -32.05 108.65
C LEU A 1161 2.69 -31.08 109.65
N PRO A 1162 3.37 -30.01 109.17
CA PRO A 1162 4.35 -29.21 109.94
C PRO A 1162 3.88 -28.43 111.18
N PHE A 1163 2.67 -28.62 111.70
CA PHE A 1163 2.18 -27.91 112.89
C PHE A 1163 1.48 -28.81 113.91
N GLY A 1164 1.58 -30.14 113.75
CA GLY A 1164 0.88 -31.10 114.60
C GLY A 1164 1.27 -31.01 116.08
N ASP A 1165 2.55 -30.77 116.37
CA ASP A 1165 3.06 -30.62 117.73
C ASP A 1165 2.57 -29.32 118.38
N ASP A 1166 2.65 -28.20 117.67
CA ASP A 1166 2.13 -26.91 118.14
C ASP A 1166 0.61 -26.96 118.40
N ILE A 1167 -0.15 -27.59 117.52
CA ILE A 1167 -1.61 -27.71 117.66
C ILE A 1167 -2.00 -28.60 118.85
N ILE A 1168 -1.32 -29.72 119.09
CA ILE A 1168 -1.58 -30.53 120.29
C ILE A 1168 -1.27 -29.72 121.55
N TYR A 1169 -0.16 -28.98 121.54
CA TYR A 1169 0.22 -28.14 122.67
C TYR A 1169 -0.81 -27.02 122.95
N ILE A 1170 -1.25 -26.30 121.91
CA ILE A 1170 -2.31 -25.28 122.03
C ILE A 1170 -3.60 -25.91 122.56
N ARG A 1171 -3.99 -27.09 122.07
CA ARG A 1171 -5.21 -27.79 122.53
C ARG A 1171 -5.13 -28.20 124.00
N ALA A 1172 -3.96 -28.67 124.44
CA ALA A 1172 -3.73 -29.02 125.84
C ALA A 1172 -3.92 -27.80 126.76
N ILE A 1173 -3.36 -26.64 126.39
CA ILE A 1173 -3.55 -25.39 127.15
C ILE A 1173 -5.02 -24.96 127.16
N CYS A 1174 -5.72 -25.07 126.03
CA CYS A 1174 -7.15 -24.75 125.97
C CYS A 1174 -7.96 -25.63 126.93
N TRP A 1175 -7.67 -26.92 127.05
CA TRP A 1175 -8.33 -27.82 128.02
C TRP A 1175 -8.06 -27.42 129.46
N GLU A 1176 -6.83 -27.01 129.79
CA GLU A 1176 -6.51 -26.46 131.12
C GLU A 1176 -7.34 -25.22 131.44
N LYS A 1177 -7.45 -24.29 130.48
CA LYS A 1177 -8.21 -23.05 130.65
C LYS A 1177 -9.71 -23.28 130.83
N LEU A 1178 -10.21 -24.43 130.40
CA LEU A 1178 -11.59 -24.88 130.57
C LEU A 1178 -11.76 -25.85 131.76
N GLU A 1179 -10.73 -25.99 132.61
CA GLU A 1179 -10.73 -26.84 133.81
C GLU A 1179 -10.93 -28.35 133.51
N ASN A 1180 -10.64 -28.79 132.28
CA ASN A 1180 -10.69 -30.21 131.90
C ASN A 1180 -9.29 -30.85 131.97
N GLN A 1181 -8.83 -31.11 133.18
CA GLN A 1181 -7.49 -31.63 133.46
C GLN A 1181 -7.22 -32.99 132.80
N GLU A 1182 -8.22 -33.89 132.76
CA GLU A 1182 -8.06 -35.23 132.19
C GLU A 1182 -7.66 -35.17 130.70
N LYS A 1183 -8.35 -34.32 129.91
CA LYS A 1183 -8.01 -34.13 128.51
C LYS A 1183 -6.72 -33.35 128.29
N ALA A 1184 -6.43 -32.35 129.12
CA ALA A 1184 -5.16 -31.61 129.07
C ALA A 1184 -3.95 -32.52 129.30
N ILE A 1185 -4.03 -33.40 130.32
CA ILE A 1185 -2.99 -34.40 130.62
C ILE A 1185 -2.80 -35.35 129.44
N ALA A 1186 -3.89 -35.85 128.85
CA ALA A 1186 -3.83 -36.74 127.70
C ALA A 1186 -3.13 -36.09 126.49
N ASP A 1187 -3.44 -34.82 126.19
CA ASP A 1187 -2.82 -34.08 125.08
C ASP A 1187 -1.34 -33.79 125.33
N TYR A 1188 -0.92 -33.41 126.54
CA TYR A 1188 0.51 -33.24 126.84
C TYR A 1188 1.30 -34.54 126.78
N GLN A 1189 0.76 -35.65 127.26
CA GLN A 1189 1.38 -36.97 127.12
C GLN A 1189 1.44 -37.40 125.64
N GLY A 1190 0.38 -37.10 124.88
CA GLY A 1190 0.31 -37.29 123.44
C GLY A 1190 1.40 -36.51 122.69
N LEU A 1191 1.63 -35.24 123.06
CA LEU A 1191 2.67 -34.40 122.49
C LEU A 1191 4.08 -34.96 122.73
N ILE A 1192 4.40 -35.34 123.97
CA ILE A 1192 5.72 -35.87 124.35
C ILE A 1192 6.02 -37.18 123.61
N SER A 1193 5.02 -38.05 123.48
CA SER A 1193 5.17 -39.35 122.84
C SER A 1193 5.22 -39.25 121.31
N ALA A 1194 4.37 -38.44 120.71
CA ALA A 1194 4.29 -38.30 119.25
C ALA A 1194 5.36 -37.37 118.66
N PHE A 1195 5.80 -36.36 119.42
CA PHE A 1195 6.75 -35.33 118.96
C PHE A 1195 7.88 -35.08 119.97
N PRO A 1196 8.78 -36.04 120.19
CA PRO A 1196 9.82 -35.97 121.23
C PRO A 1196 10.85 -34.85 121.02
N GLN A 1197 10.93 -34.26 119.83
CA GLN A 1197 11.83 -33.14 119.49
C GLN A 1197 11.12 -31.78 119.45
N SER A 1198 9.82 -31.72 119.80
CA SER A 1198 9.06 -30.48 119.77
C SER A 1198 9.60 -29.47 120.80
N PRO A 1199 9.67 -28.17 120.48
CA PRO A 1199 10.09 -27.13 121.43
C PRO A 1199 9.17 -27.01 122.66
N TYR A 1200 8.00 -27.65 122.62
CA TYR A 1200 6.99 -27.63 123.67
C TYR A 1200 7.09 -28.79 124.67
N VAL A 1201 7.94 -29.81 124.43
CA VAL A 1201 8.04 -31.02 125.26
C VAL A 1201 8.37 -30.70 126.72
N GLU A 1202 9.36 -29.85 126.98
CA GLU A 1202 9.75 -29.51 128.35
C GLU A 1202 8.64 -28.72 129.07
N LYS A 1203 8.02 -27.75 128.39
CA LYS A 1203 6.87 -27.00 128.93
C LYS A 1203 5.67 -27.92 129.23
N ALA A 1204 5.42 -28.91 128.38
CA ALA A 1204 4.37 -29.90 128.57
C ALA A 1204 4.62 -30.82 129.78
N LYS A 1205 5.87 -31.24 130.01
CA LYS A 1205 6.24 -32.00 131.22
C LYS A 1205 6.02 -31.19 132.49
N GLU A 1206 6.46 -29.93 132.50
CA GLU A 1206 6.25 -29.03 133.64
C GLU A 1206 4.76 -28.85 133.95
N ARG A 1207 3.92 -28.62 132.93
CA ARG A 1207 2.46 -28.51 133.12
C ARG A 1207 1.83 -29.83 133.58
N LEU A 1208 2.27 -30.98 133.08
CA LEU A 1208 1.81 -32.30 133.54
C LEU A 1208 2.06 -32.51 135.03
N GLU A 1209 3.23 -32.12 135.54
CA GLU A 1209 3.54 -32.23 136.97
C GLU A 1209 2.64 -31.37 137.85
N VAL A 1210 2.18 -30.22 137.33
CA VAL A 1210 1.23 -29.33 138.03
C VAL A 1210 -0.17 -29.93 138.01
N LEU A 1211 -0.67 -30.31 136.82
CA LEU A 1211 -2.04 -30.83 136.65
C LEU A 1211 -2.27 -32.21 137.28
N GLN A 1212 -1.23 -33.00 137.54
CA GLN A 1212 -1.35 -34.27 138.26
C GLN A 1212 -1.39 -34.09 139.79
N LYS A 1213 -1.03 -32.91 140.29
CA LYS A 1213 -1.06 -32.57 141.72
C LYS A 1213 -2.31 -31.80 142.12
N GLU A 1214 -2.85 -30.99 141.20
CA GLU A 1214 -4.18 -30.36 141.28
C GLU A 1214 -5.28 -31.39 141.03
#